data_AF-A0A058ZIH7-F1
#
_entry.id   AF-A0A058ZIH7-F1
#
_cell.length_a   1.000
_cell.length_b   1.000
_cell.length_c   1.000
_cell.angle_alpha   90.00
_cell.angle_beta   90.00
_cell.angle_gamma   90.00
#
_symmetry.space_group_name_H-M   'P 1'
#
loop_
_entity.id
_entity.type
_entity.pdbx_description
1 polymer ?
#
loop_
_entity_poly.entity_id
_entity_poly.type
_entity_poly.pdbx_seq_one_letter_code
_entity_poly.pdbx_strand_id
1 'polypeptide(L)'
;MTRTIFYGLGAALLWLMTATVSLAQSPIQDLLQTYEADLAKPSRKSIGTVIEGLIASGQPEIPELLTKWREKDVWQRKDDKLFFYGEKIDSKTYRLIDIATGEVVGELPKKELKQLKPNSGVRGVIATALVQFQLTDPDRATREAGLTAIERGPEASHLGALRASISPETDADLKARKVRLERLLTIPYDEDSATRVAAIESFSKDLGVDARAAINPLLTTTRKAAATLPENANIAAVLEPGDDLTRAEAYGLLVDAGLAPAQVPASAQKDALIANVENGQVAGVPVHQLDNDAARADAYAKLAAAGTVPPAVTETQIDEALAANVIFDVYAEPDNAVTDAAQEALKSIETRVFFNQMLDLGLDGLSLASIYFLAAIGLAITFGVMGVINMAHGEFIMMGAYTGYVVQQVIPDYTVSIIVAIPLAFAVTFAAGVAMERLVIRWLYNRPLETLLATFGISIALQQIAKNIFGTQARPLTSPGWLDGALVFNDVVSISYIRIAIFVLSLIFLCVLLFVLNKTRLGLETRAVTQNPRMAASMGINPDRVNMLTFGLGSGIAGIAGVAIGLYAKVTSELGADYIVQSFMTVVVGGVGNIWGTLLGATMIGFLQKGIEWLNPSNTLAAQTYMIIFIIIFIQFRPKGIIALKGRAAGD
;
A
#
# COMPACT_ATOMS: atom_id res chain seq x y z
N MET A 1 49.84 -83.07 32.84
CA MET A 1 48.55 -83.78 32.97
C MET A 1 47.77 -83.09 34.09
N THR A 2 46.45 -82.92 33.91
CA THR A 2 45.45 -82.37 34.85
C THR A 2 45.54 -80.89 35.27
N ARG A 3 44.99 -79.98 34.43
CA ARG A 3 44.27 -78.75 34.87
C ARG A 3 43.51 -78.10 33.70
N THR A 4 42.45 -78.76 33.21
CA THR A 4 41.60 -78.23 32.12
C THR A 4 40.14 -78.65 32.21
N ILE A 5 39.58 -78.83 33.42
CA ILE A 5 38.16 -79.22 33.58
C ILE A 5 37.48 -78.47 34.73
N PHE A 6 37.63 -77.14 34.81
CA PHE A 6 36.83 -76.32 35.74
C PHE A 6 36.41 -74.94 35.20
N TYR A 7 36.33 -74.78 33.87
CA TYR A 7 35.74 -73.59 33.23
C TYR A 7 34.58 -73.95 32.28
N GLY A 8 33.89 -75.07 32.55
CA GLY A 8 32.87 -75.64 31.66
C GLY A 8 31.41 -75.40 32.03
N LEU A 9 31.09 -74.71 33.13
CA LEU A 9 29.69 -74.59 33.60
C LEU A 9 29.23 -73.19 34.03
N GLY A 10 30.09 -72.17 33.93
CA GLY A 10 29.72 -70.77 34.20
C GLY A 10 29.38 -69.93 32.97
N ALA A 11 29.73 -70.39 31.76
CA ALA A 11 29.58 -69.61 30.52
C ALA A 11 28.27 -69.92 29.74
N ALA A 12 27.53 -70.96 30.13
CA ALA A 12 26.30 -71.37 29.45
C ALA A 12 25.03 -70.68 30.00
N LEU A 13 25.13 -69.87 31.07
CA LEU A 13 24.00 -69.15 31.67
C LEU A 13 24.03 -67.62 31.45
N LEU A 14 25.06 -67.09 30.78
CA LEU A 14 25.20 -65.66 30.47
C LEU A 14 25.11 -65.34 28.97
N TRP A 15 24.81 -66.35 28.15
CA TRP A 15 24.61 -66.22 26.69
C TRP A 15 23.17 -66.56 26.26
N LEU A 16 22.22 -66.40 27.18
CA LEU A 16 20.78 -66.63 26.99
C LEU A 16 19.91 -65.40 27.32
N MET A 17 20.51 -64.21 27.37
CA MET A 17 19.79 -62.93 27.53
C MET A 17 20.39 -61.83 26.64
N THR A 18 20.42 -62.05 25.33
CA THR A 18 20.13 -60.95 24.41
C THR A 18 18.75 -61.23 23.86
N ALA A 19 17.74 -60.81 24.61
CA ALA A 19 16.39 -60.74 24.10
C ALA A 19 16.45 -59.89 22.82
N THR A 20 16.25 -60.52 21.67
CA THR A 20 15.74 -59.83 20.49
C THR A 20 14.37 -59.33 20.89
N VAL A 21 14.30 -58.10 21.41
CA VAL A 21 13.04 -57.38 21.48
C VAL A 21 12.68 -57.12 20.02
N SER A 22 11.91 -58.04 19.46
CA SER A 22 11.03 -57.74 18.34
C SER A 22 10.10 -56.65 18.87
N LEU A 23 10.48 -55.39 18.70
CA LEU A 23 9.59 -54.26 18.92
C LEU A 23 8.35 -54.53 18.06
N ALA A 24 7.22 -54.79 18.70
CA ALA A 24 5.94 -54.67 18.03
C ALA A 24 5.90 -53.25 17.44
N GLN A 25 5.75 -53.12 16.12
CA GLN A 25 5.64 -51.81 15.49
C GLN A 25 4.47 -51.06 16.13
N SER A 26 4.70 -49.81 16.50
CA SER A 26 3.64 -48.97 17.04
C SER A 26 2.59 -48.69 15.94
N PRO A 27 1.31 -48.48 16.30
CA PRO A 27 0.25 -48.24 15.32
C PRO A 27 0.55 -47.08 14.35
N ILE A 28 1.22 -46.03 14.84
CA ILE A 28 1.67 -44.91 14.00
C ILE A 28 2.73 -45.35 12.99
N GLN A 29 3.61 -46.28 13.37
CA GLN A 29 4.67 -46.75 12.51
C GLN A 29 4.13 -47.59 11.35
N ASP A 30 3.15 -48.45 11.62
CA ASP A 30 2.45 -49.23 10.58
C ASP A 30 1.73 -48.32 9.58
N LEU A 31 1.11 -47.25 10.09
CA LEU A 31 0.50 -46.22 9.26
C LEU A 31 1.53 -45.51 8.36
N LEU A 32 2.69 -45.13 8.92
CA LEU A 32 3.75 -44.48 8.13
C LEU A 32 4.36 -45.43 7.09
N GLN A 33 4.43 -46.73 7.38
CA GLN A 33 4.90 -47.71 6.39
C GLN A 33 3.93 -47.86 5.21
N THR A 34 2.62 -47.64 5.42
CA THR A 34 1.62 -47.62 4.33
C THR A 34 1.94 -46.53 3.29
N TYR A 35 2.57 -45.43 3.73
CA TYR A 35 2.92 -44.28 2.88
C TYR A 35 4.44 -44.10 2.69
N GLU A 36 5.26 -45.14 2.94
CA GLU A 36 6.73 -45.03 3.01
C GLU A 36 7.32 -44.34 1.77
N ALA A 37 6.92 -44.76 0.57
CA ALA A 37 7.47 -44.27 -0.68
C ALA A 37 7.23 -42.75 -0.86
N ASP A 38 6.03 -42.27 -0.53
CA ASP A 38 5.65 -40.88 -0.64
C ASP A 38 6.23 -40.02 0.48
N LEU A 39 6.34 -40.54 1.70
CA LEU A 39 7.02 -39.85 2.81
C LEU A 39 8.53 -39.72 2.56
N ALA A 40 9.15 -40.76 1.99
CA ALA A 40 10.58 -40.81 1.72
C ALA A 40 10.99 -39.97 0.49
N LYS A 41 10.06 -39.71 -0.45
CA LYS A 41 10.25 -38.85 -1.63
C LYS A 41 8.99 -38.00 -1.91
N PRO A 42 8.71 -37.00 -1.07
CA PRO A 42 7.45 -36.28 -1.13
C PRO A 42 7.37 -35.37 -2.35
N SER A 43 6.22 -35.43 -3.02
CA SER A 43 5.86 -34.54 -4.13
C SER A 43 4.59 -33.78 -3.80
N ARG A 44 4.42 -32.56 -4.34
CA ARG A 44 3.19 -31.78 -4.10
C ARG A 44 1.91 -32.52 -4.55
N LYS A 45 2.02 -33.39 -5.57
CA LYS A 45 0.88 -34.13 -6.13
C LYS A 45 0.45 -35.31 -5.26
N SER A 46 1.39 -36.03 -4.66
CA SER A 46 1.07 -37.23 -3.86
C SER A 46 0.85 -36.93 -2.39
N ILE A 47 1.41 -35.84 -1.87
CA ILE A 47 1.42 -35.61 -0.42
C ILE A 47 0.09 -35.20 0.20
N GLY A 48 -0.83 -34.63 -0.59
CA GLY A 48 -2.17 -34.28 -0.11
C GLY A 48 -2.91 -35.50 0.43
N THR A 49 -3.02 -36.55 -0.40
CA THR A 49 -3.68 -37.81 -0.05
C THR A 49 -3.01 -38.54 1.12
N VAL A 50 -1.67 -38.45 1.22
CA VAL A 50 -0.93 -39.00 2.38
C VAL A 50 -1.34 -38.28 3.66
N ILE A 51 -1.32 -36.95 3.65
CA ILE A 51 -1.64 -36.15 4.83
C ILE A 51 -3.11 -36.32 5.23
N GLU A 52 -4.03 -36.37 4.28
CA GLU A 52 -5.44 -36.71 4.52
C GLU A 52 -5.59 -38.08 5.18
N GLY A 53 -4.90 -39.11 4.67
CA GLY A 53 -4.89 -40.45 5.26
C GLY A 53 -4.30 -40.48 6.68
N LEU A 54 -3.24 -39.71 6.91
CA LEU A 54 -2.63 -39.55 8.24
C LEU A 54 -3.60 -38.89 9.22
N ILE A 55 -4.29 -37.82 8.82
CA ILE A 55 -5.29 -37.14 9.67
C ILE A 55 -6.48 -38.06 9.95
N ALA A 56 -6.99 -38.74 8.92
CA ALA A 56 -8.13 -39.64 9.02
C ALA A 56 -7.88 -40.83 9.96
N SER A 57 -6.62 -41.19 10.20
CA SER A 57 -6.25 -42.23 11.17
C SER A 57 -6.59 -41.89 12.62
N GLY A 58 -6.73 -40.61 12.95
CA GLY A 58 -7.04 -40.14 14.31
C GLY A 58 -5.92 -40.34 15.34
N GLN A 59 -4.70 -40.66 14.91
CA GLN A 59 -3.56 -40.88 15.82
C GLN A 59 -3.13 -39.55 16.48
N PRO A 60 -2.91 -39.52 17.81
CA PRO A 60 -2.59 -38.29 18.55
C PRO A 60 -1.21 -37.70 18.21
N GLU A 61 -0.30 -38.49 17.63
CA GLU A 61 1.07 -38.08 17.31
C GLU A 61 1.18 -37.30 15.99
N ILE A 62 0.13 -37.30 15.17
CA ILE A 62 0.13 -36.68 13.83
C ILE A 62 0.48 -35.18 13.83
N PRO A 63 -0.06 -34.33 14.73
CA PRO A 63 0.26 -32.90 14.72
C PRO A 63 1.74 -32.63 14.98
N GLU A 64 2.34 -33.36 15.94
CA GLU A 64 3.76 -33.25 16.24
C GLU A 64 4.62 -33.79 15.09
N LEU A 65 4.23 -34.92 14.52
CA LEU A 65 4.91 -35.51 13.36
C LEU A 65 4.97 -34.54 12.18
N LEU A 66 3.82 -33.95 11.82
CA LEU A 66 3.73 -32.98 10.74
C LEU A 66 4.57 -31.73 11.02
N THR A 67 4.57 -31.25 12.27
CA THR A 67 5.38 -30.11 12.71
C THR A 67 6.88 -30.40 12.57
N LYS A 68 7.35 -31.51 13.14
CA LYS A 68 8.75 -31.96 13.06
C LYS A 68 9.18 -32.25 11.62
N TRP A 69 8.28 -32.78 10.80
CA TRP A 69 8.59 -33.04 9.40
C TRP A 69 8.80 -31.75 8.62
N ARG A 70 7.95 -30.74 8.85
CA ARG A 70 8.10 -29.40 8.26
C ARG A 70 9.42 -28.74 8.66
N GLU A 71 9.89 -29.00 9.88
CA GLU A 71 11.16 -28.52 10.45
C GLU A 71 12.39 -29.31 9.98
N LYS A 72 12.18 -30.43 9.27
CA LYS A 72 13.21 -31.37 8.76
C LYS A 72 13.83 -32.23 9.88
N ASP A 73 13.09 -32.45 10.96
CA ASP A 73 13.54 -33.23 12.11
C ASP A 73 13.07 -34.69 12.06
N VAL A 74 12.40 -35.11 10.98
CA VAL A 74 12.03 -36.51 10.75
C VAL A 74 13.10 -37.22 9.92
N TRP A 75 13.52 -38.39 10.38
CA TRP A 75 14.56 -39.21 9.79
C TRP A 75 14.07 -40.63 9.60
N GLN A 76 14.52 -41.26 8.51
CA GLN A 76 14.27 -42.66 8.21
C GLN A 76 15.55 -43.46 8.42
N ARG A 77 15.48 -44.55 9.18
CA ARG A 77 16.59 -45.51 9.32
C ARG A 77 16.67 -46.36 8.04
N LYS A 78 17.86 -46.50 7.47
CA LYS A 78 18.02 -47.17 6.15
C LYS A 78 17.80 -48.67 6.17
N ASP A 79 18.07 -49.32 7.30
CA ASP A 79 18.05 -50.78 7.41
C ASP A 79 16.62 -51.35 7.35
N ASP A 80 15.68 -50.72 8.06
CA ASP A 80 14.29 -51.17 8.20
C ASP A 80 13.25 -50.15 7.73
N LYS A 81 13.70 -49.00 7.21
CA LYS A 81 12.86 -47.92 6.67
C LYS A 81 11.90 -47.29 7.68
N LEU A 82 12.11 -47.51 8.97
CA LEU A 82 11.33 -46.92 10.05
C LEU A 82 11.65 -45.43 10.20
N PHE A 83 10.64 -44.62 10.52
CA PHE A 83 10.71 -43.18 10.77
C PHE A 83 10.88 -42.86 12.26
N PHE A 84 11.65 -41.82 12.57
CA PHE A 84 12.01 -41.35 13.91
C PHE A 84 12.19 -39.83 13.92
N TYR A 85 12.10 -39.20 15.08
CA TYR A 85 12.65 -37.86 15.25
C TYR A 85 14.17 -37.92 15.46
N GLY A 86 14.91 -37.00 14.87
CA GLY A 86 16.37 -36.97 14.94
C GLY A 86 16.90 -35.73 15.65
N GLU A 87 17.48 -35.91 16.82
CA GLU A 87 18.17 -34.86 17.56
C GLU A 87 19.68 -34.91 17.24
N LYS A 88 20.25 -33.78 16.82
CA LYS A 88 21.67 -33.72 16.44
C LYS A 88 22.55 -33.66 17.70
N ILE A 89 23.40 -34.66 17.89
CA ILE A 89 24.44 -34.64 18.93
C ILE A 89 25.70 -33.95 18.40
N ASP A 90 26.18 -34.40 17.24
CA ASP A 90 27.38 -33.85 16.60
C ASP A 90 27.23 -33.83 15.06
N SER A 91 28.30 -33.52 14.32
CA SER A 91 28.26 -33.45 12.85
C SER A 91 27.94 -34.77 12.13
N LYS A 92 28.17 -35.91 12.79
CA LYS A 92 28.11 -37.28 12.27
C LYS A 92 27.13 -38.18 13.02
N THR A 93 26.67 -37.81 14.22
CA THR A 93 25.83 -38.67 15.07
C THR A 93 24.50 -37.99 15.39
N TYR A 94 23.41 -38.75 15.30
CA TYR A 94 22.06 -38.33 15.66
C TYR A 94 21.46 -39.30 16.67
N ARG A 95 20.75 -38.75 17.65
CA ARG A 95 19.88 -39.49 18.56
C ARG A 95 18.53 -39.69 17.90
N LEU A 96 18.06 -40.94 17.86
CA LEU A 96 16.73 -41.28 17.38
C LEU A 96 15.75 -41.36 18.55
N ILE A 97 14.63 -40.66 18.39
CA ILE A 97 13.51 -40.65 19.31
C ILE A 97 12.33 -41.30 18.60
N ASP A 98 11.67 -42.25 19.27
CA ASP A 98 10.49 -42.94 18.77
C ASP A 98 9.30 -41.98 18.68
N ILE A 99 8.55 -42.05 17.57
CA ILE A 99 7.45 -41.13 17.29
C ILE A 99 6.26 -41.36 18.23
N ALA A 100 6.00 -42.61 18.64
CA ALA A 100 4.84 -42.97 19.47
C ALA A 100 5.10 -42.70 20.96
N THR A 101 6.30 -43.05 21.42
CA THR A 101 6.63 -43.05 22.86
C THR A 101 7.44 -41.84 23.31
N GLY A 102 8.11 -41.15 22.38
CA GLY A 102 9.05 -40.08 22.71
C GLY A 102 10.33 -40.58 23.40
N GLU A 103 10.54 -41.89 23.50
CA GLU A 103 11.72 -42.48 24.12
C GLU A 103 12.90 -42.54 23.15
N VAL A 104 14.10 -42.48 23.72
CA VAL A 104 15.34 -42.59 22.94
C VAL A 104 15.56 -44.05 22.55
N VAL A 105 15.54 -44.32 21.25
CA VAL A 105 15.73 -45.67 20.68
C VAL A 105 17.21 -46.00 20.52
N GLY A 106 18.05 -44.98 20.31
CA GLY A 106 19.50 -45.14 20.21
C GLY A 106 20.19 -44.00 19.46
N GLU A 107 21.51 -44.08 19.38
CA GLU A 107 22.34 -43.10 18.67
C GLU A 107 22.95 -43.78 17.43
N LEU A 108 22.70 -43.20 16.25
CA LEU A 108 23.16 -43.75 14.97
C LEU A 108 23.96 -42.72 14.17
N PRO A 109 24.97 -43.17 13.40
CA PRO A 109 25.69 -42.28 12.53
C PRO A 109 24.81 -41.83 11.36
N LYS A 110 24.90 -40.56 10.98
CA LYS A 110 24.14 -39.92 9.90
C LYS A 110 24.15 -40.70 8.58
N LYS A 111 25.21 -41.48 8.32
CA LYS A 111 25.33 -42.33 7.11
C LYS A 111 24.26 -43.42 7.03
N GLU A 112 23.74 -43.88 8.17
CA GLU A 112 22.70 -44.91 8.29
C GLU A 112 21.29 -44.32 8.31
N LEU A 113 21.17 -42.99 8.27
CA LEU A 113 19.91 -42.27 8.32
C LEU A 113 19.66 -41.51 7.03
N LYS A 114 18.39 -41.35 6.67
CA LYS A 114 17.93 -40.51 5.58
C LYS A 114 17.00 -39.45 6.15
N GLN A 115 17.44 -38.19 6.11
CA GLN A 115 16.61 -37.05 6.53
C GLN A 115 15.46 -36.83 5.55
N LEU A 116 14.24 -36.70 6.07
CA LEU A 116 13.10 -36.28 5.26
C LEU A 116 13.15 -34.76 5.09
N LYS A 117 13.32 -34.31 3.85
CA LYS A 117 13.46 -32.88 3.52
C LYS A 117 12.31 -32.45 2.61
N PRO A 118 11.17 -32.04 3.16
CA PRO A 118 10.08 -31.53 2.33
C PRO A 118 10.52 -30.23 1.63
N ASN A 119 10.20 -30.13 0.33
CA ASN A 119 10.43 -28.90 -0.43
C ASN A 119 9.45 -27.79 0.00
N SER A 120 9.56 -26.59 -0.57
CA SER A 120 8.67 -25.46 -0.22
C SER A 120 7.19 -25.78 -0.47
N GLY A 121 6.85 -26.45 -1.58
CA GLY A 121 5.47 -26.83 -1.88
C GLY A 121 4.88 -27.82 -0.89
N VAL A 122 5.63 -28.87 -0.53
CA VAL A 122 5.21 -29.88 0.46
C VAL A 122 5.05 -29.25 1.84
N ARG A 123 5.98 -28.37 2.24
CA ARG A 123 5.86 -27.62 3.52
C ARG A 123 4.60 -26.75 3.58
N GLY A 124 4.15 -26.22 2.44
CA GLY A 124 2.88 -25.50 2.33
C GLY A 124 1.69 -26.40 2.64
N VAL A 125 1.59 -27.57 2.00
CA VAL A 125 0.50 -28.53 2.25
C VAL A 125 0.48 -29.02 3.70
N ILE A 126 1.65 -29.30 4.29
CA ILE A 126 1.76 -29.65 5.71
C ILE A 126 1.27 -28.50 6.59
N ALA A 127 1.62 -27.24 6.26
CA ALA A 127 1.17 -26.08 7.02
C ALA A 127 -0.35 -25.91 6.95
N THR A 128 -0.97 -26.07 5.78
CA THR A 128 -2.43 -26.07 5.61
C THR A 128 -3.09 -27.13 6.49
N ALA A 129 -2.56 -28.35 6.49
CA ALA A 129 -3.11 -29.46 7.26
C ALA A 129 -2.99 -29.30 8.78
N LEU A 130 -1.92 -28.61 9.23
CA LEU A 130 -1.68 -28.33 10.65
C LEU A 130 -2.68 -27.33 11.24
N VAL A 131 -3.28 -26.46 10.42
CA VAL A 131 -4.20 -25.41 10.87
C VAL A 131 -5.29 -25.96 11.78
N GLN A 132 -5.94 -27.07 11.41
CA GLN A 132 -7.05 -27.63 12.20
C GLN A 132 -6.65 -28.02 13.64
N PHE A 133 -5.39 -28.41 13.86
CA PHE A 133 -4.87 -28.73 15.19
C PHE A 133 -4.44 -27.47 15.93
N GLN A 134 -3.86 -26.49 15.21
CA GLN A 134 -3.40 -25.23 15.77
C GLN A 134 -4.54 -24.39 16.32
N LEU A 135 -5.73 -24.42 15.71
CA LEU A 135 -6.86 -23.56 16.08
C LEU A 135 -7.43 -23.82 17.48
N THR A 136 -7.20 -25.00 18.05
CA THR A 136 -7.68 -25.42 19.38
C THR A 136 -6.53 -25.69 20.36
N ASP A 137 -5.30 -25.37 19.96
CA ASP A 137 -4.11 -25.59 20.78
C ASP A 137 -4.20 -24.80 22.11
N PRO A 138 -3.76 -25.36 23.26
CA PRO A 138 -3.72 -24.64 24.53
C PRO A 138 -2.92 -23.32 24.48
N ASP A 139 -1.86 -23.26 23.67
CA ASP A 139 -1.01 -22.09 23.51
C ASP A 139 -1.63 -21.03 22.58
N ARG A 140 -1.75 -19.81 23.08
CA ARG A 140 -2.31 -18.66 22.34
C ARG A 140 -1.51 -18.36 21.08
N ALA A 141 -0.18 -18.42 21.13
CA ALA A 141 0.67 -18.10 19.99
C ALA A 141 0.50 -19.13 18.86
N THR A 142 0.32 -20.40 19.21
CA THR A 142 0.02 -21.47 18.25
C THR A 142 -1.34 -21.28 17.58
N ARG A 143 -2.38 -20.90 18.35
CA ARG A 143 -3.69 -20.53 17.78
C ARG A 143 -3.58 -19.34 16.82
N GLU A 144 -2.84 -18.31 17.20
CA GLU A 144 -2.60 -17.11 16.38
C GLU A 144 -1.86 -17.43 15.07
N ALA A 145 -0.87 -18.32 15.13
CA ALA A 145 -0.15 -18.81 13.95
C ALA A 145 -1.09 -19.57 12.99
N GLY A 146 -2.02 -20.37 13.52
CA GLY A 146 -3.06 -21.05 12.75
C GLY A 146 -3.96 -20.07 11.99
N LEU A 147 -4.45 -19.01 12.66
CA LEU A 147 -5.26 -17.97 12.00
C LEU A 147 -4.47 -17.21 10.93
N THR A 148 -3.21 -16.90 11.20
CA THR A 148 -2.32 -16.25 10.23
C THR A 148 -2.05 -17.13 9.00
N ALA A 149 -2.03 -18.46 9.18
CA ALA A 149 -1.90 -19.39 8.06
C ALA A 149 -3.16 -19.37 7.17
N ILE A 150 -4.36 -19.35 7.77
CA ILE A 150 -5.63 -19.20 7.03
C ILE A 150 -5.66 -17.90 6.25
N GLU A 151 -5.26 -16.77 6.84
CA GLU A 151 -5.23 -15.47 6.15
C GLU A 151 -4.34 -15.46 4.90
N ARG A 152 -3.20 -16.17 4.96
CA ARG A 152 -2.24 -16.20 3.86
C ARG A 152 -2.63 -17.17 2.74
N GLY A 153 -3.41 -18.19 3.07
CA GLY A 153 -3.80 -19.26 2.15
C GLY A 153 -5.11 -19.88 2.59
N PRO A 154 -6.24 -19.19 2.38
CA PRO A 154 -7.54 -19.72 2.76
C PRO A 154 -7.88 -20.91 1.87
N GLU A 155 -8.34 -22.00 2.50
CA GLU A 155 -8.78 -23.21 1.80
C GLU A 155 -10.13 -23.69 2.35
N ALA A 156 -10.93 -24.36 1.52
CA ALA A 156 -12.24 -24.90 1.91
C ALA A 156 -12.15 -25.85 3.12
N SER A 157 -11.05 -26.61 3.24
CA SER A 157 -10.80 -27.55 4.34
C SER A 157 -10.69 -26.87 5.71
N HIS A 158 -10.38 -25.56 5.76
CA HIS A 158 -10.26 -24.82 7.00
C HIS A 158 -11.60 -24.45 7.62
N LEU A 159 -12.67 -24.31 6.82
CA LEU A 159 -13.95 -23.75 7.27
C LEU A 159 -14.56 -24.56 8.42
N GLY A 160 -14.59 -25.90 8.29
CA GLY A 160 -15.13 -26.79 9.33
C GLY A 160 -14.35 -26.70 10.64
N ALA A 161 -13.01 -26.76 10.57
CA ALA A 161 -12.14 -26.64 11.74
C ALA A 161 -12.27 -25.27 12.41
N LEU A 162 -12.39 -24.21 11.61
CA LEU A 162 -12.54 -22.85 12.10
C LEU A 162 -13.85 -22.66 12.87
N ARG A 163 -14.98 -23.14 12.31
CA ARG A 163 -16.30 -23.14 13.00
C ARG A 163 -16.25 -23.85 14.34
N ALA A 164 -15.65 -25.05 14.38
CA ALA A 164 -15.49 -25.82 15.61
C ALA A 164 -14.64 -25.10 16.67
N SER A 165 -13.70 -24.25 16.24
CA SER A 165 -12.75 -23.55 17.12
C SER A 165 -13.27 -22.23 17.73
N ILE A 166 -14.41 -21.69 17.27
CA ILE A 166 -14.93 -20.38 17.72
C ILE A 166 -15.55 -20.44 19.11
N SER A 167 -16.47 -21.38 19.32
CA SER A 167 -17.19 -21.55 20.60
C SER A 167 -16.25 -21.78 21.80
N PRO A 168 -15.24 -22.66 21.73
CA PRO A 168 -14.31 -22.88 22.84
C PRO A 168 -13.25 -21.78 23.02
N GLU A 169 -13.13 -20.79 22.12
CA GLU A 169 -12.11 -19.75 22.26
C GLU A 169 -12.42 -18.79 23.43
N THR A 170 -11.44 -18.64 24.31
CA THR A 170 -11.53 -17.79 25.51
C THR A 170 -10.95 -16.40 25.30
N ASP A 171 -9.97 -16.24 24.40
CA ASP A 171 -9.35 -14.95 24.08
C ASP A 171 -10.28 -14.14 23.16
N ALA A 172 -10.67 -12.93 23.59
CA ALA A 172 -11.65 -12.12 22.88
C ALA A 172 -11.15 -11.66 21.49
N ASP A 173 -9.86 -11.36 21.37
CA ASP A 173 -9.27 -10.88 20.12
C ASP A 173 -9.16 -12.03 19.10
N LEU A 174 -8.66 -13.19 19.54
CA LEU A 174 -8.60 -14.38 18.68
C LEU A 174 -10.00 -14.85 18.28
N LYS A 175 -10.99 -14.74 19.18
CA LYS A 175 -12.37 -15.09 18.87
C LYS A 175 -12.97 -14.17 17.81
N ALA A 176 -12.75 -12.86 17.92
CA ALA A 176 -13.19 -11.90 16.91
C ALA A 176 -12.53 -12.18 15.55
N ARG A 177 -11.22 -12.48 15.54
CA ARG A 177 -10.47 -12.85 14.34
C ARG A 177 -10.96 -14.17 13.71
N LYS A 178 -11.24 -15.19 14.53
CA LYS A 178 -11.84 -16.46 14.08
C LYS A 178 -13.20 -16.24 13.42
N VAL A 179 -14.09 -15.45 14.03
CA VAL A 179 -15.41 -15.13 13.48
C VAL A 179 -15.29 -14.37 12.16
N ARG A 180 -14.36 -13.41 12.06
CA ARG A 180 -14.10 -12.71 10.79
C ARG A 180 -13.65 -13.69 9.69
N LEU A 181 -12.65 -14.51 9.98
CA LEU A 181 -12.12 -15.48 9.00
C LEU A 181 -13.15 -16.52 8.59
N GLU A 182 -13.99 -16.97 9.53
CA GLU A 182 -15.06 -17.92 9.24
C GLU A 182 -16.05 -17.35 8.23
N ARG A 183 -16.45 -16.09 8.39
CA ARG A 183 -17.29 -15.39 7.43
C ARG A 183 -16.59 -15.20 6.08
N LEU A 184 -15.32 -14.82 6.07
CA LEU A 184 -14.54 -14.68 4.83
C LEU A 184 -14.43 -16.00 4.05
N LEU A 185 -14.27 -17.13 4.74
CA LEU A 185 -14.22 -18.46 4.12
C LEU A 185 -15.61 -18.99 3.74
N THR A 186 -16.65 -18.58 4.46
CA THR A 186 -18.04 -18.94 4.15
C THR A 186 -18.45 -18.43 2.77
N ILE A 187 -18.05 -17.21 2.40
CA ILE A 187 -18.42 -16.57 1.13
C ILE A 187 -18.09 -17.45 -0.11
N PRO A 188 -16.83 -17.93 -0.28
CA PRO A 188 -16.47 -18.77 -1.42
C PRO A 188 -16.68 -20.28 -1.24
N TYR A 189 -16.81 -20.81 -0.01
CA TYR A 189 -16.72 -22.26 0.23
C TYR A 189 -17.94 -22.90 0.90
N ASP A 190 -18.90 -22.14 1.42
CA ASP A 190 -20.11 -22.76 1.97
C ASP A 190 -21.04 -23.25 0.86
N GLU A 191 -21.77 -24.33 1.10
CA GLU A 191 -22.71 -24.91 0.14
C GLU A 191 -24.09 -24.23 0.22
N ASP A 192 -24.45 -23.64 1.36
CA ASP A 192 -25.73 -22.98 1.58
C ASP A 192 -25.67 -21.50 1.21
N SER A 193 -26.40 -21.13 0.16
CA SER A 193 -26.51 -19.75 -0.31
C SER A 193 -27.01 -18.78 0.76
N ALA A 194 -27.93 -19.20 1.64
CA ALA A 194 -28.44 -18.32 2.69
C ALA A 194 -27.35 -17.94 3.70
N THR A 195 -26.51 -18.91 4.08
CA THR A 195 -25.35 -18.70 4.94
C THR A 195 -24.29 -17.83 4.26
N ARG A 196 -24.06 -18.01 2.96
CA ARG A 196 -23.17 -17.15 2.15
C ARG A 196 -23.66 -15.70 2.12
N VAL A 197 -24.94 -15.48 1.83
CA VAL A 197 -25.57 -14.15 1.82
C VAL A 197 -25.41 -13.47 3.18
N ALA A 198 -25.72 -14.15 4.28
CA ALA A 198 -25.55 -13.60 5.62
C ALA A 198 -24.09 -13.22 5.92
N ALA A 199 -23.12 -14.02 5.45
CA ALA A 199 -21.70 -13.70 5.59
C ALA A 199 -21.32 -12.44 4.80
N ILE A 200 -21.77 -12.31 3.54
CA ILE A 200 -21.55 -11.14 2.68
C ILE A 200 -22.13 -9.87 3.33
N GLU A 201 -23.39 -9.91 3.73
CA GLU A 201 -24.09 -8.76 4.34
C GLU A 201 -23.40 -8.28 5.62
N SER A 202 -22.80 -9.21 6.38
CA SER A 202 -22.06 -8.88 7.60
C SER A 202 -20.84 -7.98 7.34
N PHE A 203 -20.29 -7.97 6.12
CA PHE A 203 -19.18 -7.10 5.69
C PHE A 203 -19.63 -5.79 5.04
N SER A 204 -20.92 -5.52 4.90
CA SER A 204 -21.44 -4.28 4.28
C SER A 204 -20.94 -2.98 4.93
N LYS A 205 -20.43 -3.06 6.17
CA LYS A 205 -19.88 -1.92 6.92
C LYS A 205 -18.35 -1.92 7.02
N ASP A 206 -17.70 -2.92 6.45
CA ASP A 206 -16.28 -3.18 6.55
C ASP A 206 -15.47 -2.28 5.60
N LEU A 207 -14.20 -2.04 5.92
CA LEU A 207 -13.27 -1.26 5.08
C LEU A 207 -12.09 -2.12 4.57
N GLY A 208 -12.00 -3.36 5.08
CA GLY A 208 -10.93 -4.30 4.81
C GLY A 208 -10.81 -4.65 3.32
N VAL A 209 -9.58 -4.87 2.91
CA VAL A 209 -9.26 -5.31 1.54
C VAL A 209 -9.58 -6.80 1.37
N ASP A 210 -9.49 -7.57 2.45
CA ASP A 210 -9.82 -8.99 2.53
C ASP A 210 -11.30 -9.29 2.22
N ALA A 211 -12.23 -8.51 2.77
CA ALA A 211 -13.66 -8.64 2.47
C ALA A 211 -13.94 -8.42 0.97
N ARG A 212 -13.35 -7.37 0.38
CA ARG A 212 -13.46 -7.10 -1.06
C ARG A 212 -12.83 -8.21 -1.90
N ALA A 213 -11.69 -8.74 -1.47
CA ALA A 213 -11.02 -9.86 -2.15
C ALA A 213 -11.85 -11.15 -2.11
N ALA A 214 -12.63 -11.39 -1.05
CA ALA A 214 -13.53 -12.53 -0.95
C ALA A 214 -14.82 -12.36 -1.78
N ILE A 215 -15.35 -11.13 -1.88
CA ILE A 215 -16.64 -10.86 -2.56
C ILE A 215 -16.47 -10.64 -4.07
N ASN A 216 -15.42 -9.93 -4.52
CA ASN A 216 -15.20 -9.60 -5.93
C ASN A 216 -15.27 -10.80 -6.89
N PRO A 217 -14.69 -11.98 -6.58
CA PRO A 217 -14.77 -13.14 -7.47
C PRO A 217 -16.19 -13.59 -7.78
N LEU A 218 -17.16 -13.36 -6.88
CA LEU A 218 -18.57 -13.71 -7.07
C LEU A 218 -19.23 -12.94 -8.21
N LEU A 219 -18.73 -11.75 -8.53
CA LEU A 219 -19.23 -10.89 -9.61
C LEU A 219 -18.45 -11.07 -10.92
N THR A 220 -17.60 -12.10 -11.02
CA THR A 220 -16.90 -12.40 -12.28
C THR A 220 -17.91 -12.86 -13.32
N THR A 221 -17.90 -12.22 -14.48
CA THR A 221 -18.78 -12.57 -15.60
C THR A 221 -18.03 -13.27 -16.72
N THR A 222 -18.75 -14.08 -17.49
CA THR A 222 -18.30 -14.63 -18.77
C THR A 222 -19.27 -14.20 -19.85
N ARG A 223 -18.75 -13.67 -20.95
CA ARG A 223 -19.55 -13.30 -22.10
C ARG A 223 -19.93 -14.52 -22.92
N LYS A 224 -21.21 -14.65 -23.27
CA LYS A 224 -21.75 -15.74 -24.07
C LYS A 224 -22.77 -15.24 -25.10
N ALA A 225 -23.04 -16.06 -26.09
CA ALA A 225 -24.12 -15.84 -27.04
C ALA A 225 -25.02 -17.09 -27.12
N ALA A 226 -26.31 -16.86 -27.27
CA ALA A 226 -27.32 -17.90 -27.42
C ALA A 226 -28.48 -17.41 -28.28
N ALA A 227 -29.28 -18.32 -28.84
CA ALA A 227 -30.49 -17.95 -29.59
C ALA A 227 -31.53 -17.22 -28.72
N THR A 228 -31.62 -17.59 -27.44
CA THR A 228 -32.49 -16.94 -26.44
C THR A 228 -31.78 -16.91 -25.09
N LEU A 229 -32.23 -16.04 -24.19
CA LEU A 229 -31.70 -15.97 -22.83
C LEU A 229 -31.97 -17.27 -22.07
N PRO A 230 -30.96 -17.89 -21.43
CA PRO A 230 -31.18 -19.09 -20.63
C PRO A 230 -32.00 -18.76 -19.37
N GLU A 231 -33.07 -19.51 -19.11
CA GLU A 231 -34.00 -19.24 -17.98
C GLU A 231 -33.37 -19.45 -16.59
N ASN A 232 -32.40 -20.38 -16.47
CA ASN A 232 -31.76 -20.74 -15.19
C ASN A 232 -30.36 -20.13 -15.02
N ALA A 233 -29.97 -19.19 -15.88
CA ALA A 233 -28.68 -18.54 -15.79
C ALA A 233 -28.79 -17.22 -15.03
N ASN A 234 -27.80 -16.95 -14.17
CA ASN A 234 -27.67 -15.67 -13.50
C ASN A 234 -27.09 -14.62 -14.46
N ILE A 235 -27.98 -13.88 -15.14
CA ILE A 235 -27.61 -12.91 -16.17
C ILE A 235 -27.16 -11.60 -15.51
N ALA A 236 -25.93 -11.17 -15.83
CA ALA A 236 -25.37 -9.91 -15.36
C ALA A 236 -25.83 -8.71 -16.21
N ALA A 237 -25.79 -8.87 -17.53
CA ALA A 237 -26.21 -7.85 -18.49
C ALA A 237 -26.55 -8.49 -19.82
N VAL A 238 -27.57 -7.97 -20.51
CA VAL A 238 -27.84 -8.24 -21.92
C VAL A 238 -27.18 -7.13 -22.72
N LEU A 239 -26.43 -7.48 -23.76
CA LEU A 239 -25.56 -6.54 -24.46
C LEU A 239 -26.05 -6.30 -25.89
N GLU A 240 -26.01 -5.04 -26.31
CA GLU A 240 -26.48 -4.61 -27.62
C GLU A 240 -25.30 -4.46 -28.61
N PRO A 241 -25.28 -5.21 -29.75
CA PRO A 241 -24.28 -5.03 -30.79
C PRO A 241 -24.31 -3.62 -31.38
N GLY A 242 -23.17 -2.92 -31.35
CA GLY A 242 -23.03 -1.55 -31.83
C GLY A 242 -22.89 -0.51 -30.71
N ASP A 243 -23.52 -0.75 -29.56
CA ASP A 243 -23.46 0.12 -28.39
C ASP A 243 -22.48 -0.42 -27.34
N ASP A 244 -22.69 -1.66 -26.87
CA ASP A 244 -21.86 -2.27 -25.82
C ASP A 244 -20.64 -3.04 -26.37
N LEU A 245 -20.73 -3.47 -27.63
CA LEU A 245 -19.70 -4.24 -28.33
C LEU A 245 -19.58 -3.78 -29.78
N THR A 246 -18.39 -3.92 -30.36
CA THR A 246 -18.28 -3.74 -31.81
C THR A 246 -19.02 -4.86 -32.53
N ARG A 247 -19.59 -4.53 -33.71
CA ARG A 247 -20.31 -5.50 -34.56
C ARG A 247 -19.47 -6.74 -34.90
N ALA A 248 -18.16 -6.57 -35.08
CA ALA A 248 -17.23 -7.65 -35.37
C ALA A 248 -17.03 -8.59 -34.16
N GLU A 249 -16.88 -8.05 -32.95
CA GLU A 249 -16.78 -8.85 -31.71
C GLU A 249 -18.08 -9.60 -31.45
N ALA A 250 -19.22 -8.94 -31.64
CA ALA A 250 -20.54 -9.52 -31.51
C ALA A 250 -20.71 -10.75 -32.41
N TYR A 251 -20.36 -10.61 -33.69
CA TYR A 251 -20.45 -11.69 -34.65
C TYR A 251 -19.43 -12.80 -34.35
N GLY A 252 -18.22 -12.46 -33.90
CA GLY A 252 -17.22 -13.42 -33.45
C GLY A 252 -17.74 -14.34 -32.35
N LEU A 253 -18.45 -13.79 -31.36
CA LEU A 253 -19.07 -14.57 -30.28
C LEU A 253 -20.16 -15.53 -30.80
N LEU A 254 -20.93 -15.12 -31.81
CA LEU A 254 -21.90 -16.03 -32.45
C LEU A 254 -21.21 -17.18 -33.18
N VAL A 255 -20.09 -16.91 -33.85
CA VAL A 255 -19.29 -17.93 -34.53
C VAL A 255 -18.71 -18.93 -33.52
N ASP A 256 -18.12 -18.43 -32.43
CA ASP A 256 -17.54 -19.28 -31.37
C ASP A 256 -18.61 -20.14 -30.68
N ALA A 257 -19.84 -19.62 -30.56
CA ALA A 257 -21.00 -20.35 -30.04
C ALA A 257 -21.64 -21.31 -31.07
N GLY A 258 -21.17 -21.33 -32.32
CA GLY A 258 -21.72 -22.14 -33.40
C GLY A 258 -23.10 -21.67 -33.91
N LEU A 259 -23.47 -20.42 -33.61
CA LEU A 259 -24.75 -19.80 -33.99
C LEU A 259 -24.69 -19.07 -35.32
N ALA A 260 -23.48 -18.77 -35.81
CA ALA A 260 -23.25 -18.14 -37.10
C ALA A 260 -22.05 -18.78 -37.82
N PRO A 261 -22.02 -18.76 -39.17
CA PRO A 261 -20.89 -19.27 -39.93
C PRO A 261 -19.63 -18.40 -39.77
N ALA A 262 -18.47 -19.03 -39.66
CA ALA A 262 -17.20 -18.32 -39.60
C ALA A 262 -16.95 -17.50 -40.88
N GLN A 263 -16.48 -16.26 -40.71
CA GLN A 263 -16.13 -15.43 -41.86
C GLN A 263 -14.89 -15.98 -42.56
N VAL A 264 -14.92 -16.06 -43.89
CA VAL A 264 -13.73 -16.36 -44.68
C VAL A 264 -12.85 -15.10 -44.68
N PRO A 265 -11.61 -15.15 -44.15
CA PRO A 265 -10.74 -13.97 -44.13
C PRO A 265 -10.52 -13.42 -45.53
N ALA A 266 -10.42 -12.10 -45.67
CA ALA A 266 -10.22 -11.46 -46.97
C ALA A 266 -8.96 -11.98 -47.72
N SER A 267 -7.93 -12.39 -46.99
CA SER A 267 -6.75 -13.08 -47.55
C SER A 267 -7.10 -14.43 -48.17
N ALA A 268 -7.85 -15.27 -47.44
CA ALA A 268 -8.29 -16.57 -47.94
C ALA A 268 -9.26 -16.44 -49.13
N GLN A 269 -10.13 -15.44 -49.14
CA GLN A 269 -10.97 -15.13 -50.31
C GLN A 269 -10.12 -14.74 -51.52
N LYS A 270 -9.09 -13.92 -51.30
CA LYS A 270 -8.15 -13.51 -52.36
C LYS A 270 -7.34 -14.70 -52.88
N ASP A 271 -6.83 -15.55 -52.00
CA ASP A 271 -6.08 -16.76 -52.39
C ASP A 271 -6.96 -17.73 -53.18
N ALA A 272 -8.23 -17.88 -52.79
CA ALA A 272 -9.22 -18.64 -53.54
C ALA A 272 -9.50 -18.04 -54.93
N LEU A 273 -9.59 -16.72 -55.06
CA LEU A 273 -9.71 -16.07 -56.38
C LEU A 273 -8.48 -16.31 -57.25
N ILE A 274 -7.27 -16.23 -56.68
CA ILE A 274 -6.00 -16.48 -57.38
C ILE A 274 -5.91 -17.94 -57.84
N ALA A 275 -6.32 -18.89 -57.00
CA ALA A 275 -6.29 -20.32 -57.30
C ALA A 275 -7.25 -20.72 -58.43
N ASN A 276 -8.30 -19.93 -58.69
CA ASN A 276 -9.33 -20.20 -59.69
C ASN A 276 -9.23 -19.29 -60.93
N VAL A 277 -8.02 -18.79 -61.24
CA VAL A 277 -7.77 -18.05 -62.49
C VAL A 277 -7.62 -19.03 -63.65
N GLU A 278 -8.56 -19.00 -64.59
CA GLU A 278 -8.53 -19.77 -65.83
C GLU A 278 -8.57 -18.84 -67.05
N ASN A 279 -7.63 -18.99 -67.99
CA ASN A 279 -7.54 -18.17 -69.20
C ASN A 279 -7.57 -16.64 -68.96
N GLY A 280 -7.00 -16.17 -67.84
CA GLY A 280 -6.97 -14.75 -67.48
C GLY A 280 -8.28 -14.20 -66.91
N GLN A 281 -9.21 -15.08 -66.50
CA GLN A 281 -10.50 -14.73 -65.90
C GLN A 281 -10.74 -15.55 -64.62
N VAL A 282 -11.59 -15.04 -63.73
CA VAL A 282 -12.10 -15.77 -62.55
C VAL A 282 -13.63 -15.71 -62.61
N ALA A 283 -14.30 -16.88 -62.65
CA ALA A 283 -15.75 -16.98 -62.80
C ALA A 283 -16.35 -16.11 -63.94
N GLY A 284 -15.62 -16.00 -65.06
CA GLY A 284 -16.03 -15.21 -66.23
C GLY A 284 -15.73 -13.70 -66.14
N VAL A 285 -15.08 -13.23 -65.06
CA VAL A 285 -14.64 -11.84 -64.89
C VAL A 285 -13.14 -11.74 -65.21
N PRO A 286 -12.71 -10.89 -66.17
CA PRO A 286 -11.30 -10.69 -66.47
C PRO A 286 -10.51 -10.18 -65.25
N VAL A 287 -9.31 -10.71 -65.02
CA VAL A 287 -8.49 -10.37 -63.83
C VAL A 287 -8.22 -8.87 -63.71
N HIS A 288 -8.08 -8.15 -64.83
CA HIS A 288 -7.87 -6.70 -64.83
C HIS A 288 -9.08 -5.88 -64.33
N GLN A 289 -10.27 -6.48 -64.22
CA GLN A 289 -11.50 -5.86 -63.70
C GLN A 289 -11.72 -6.17 -62.21
N LEU A 290 -10.85 -6.96 -61.59
CA LEU A 290 -10.86 -7.31 -60.16
C LEU A 290 -10.00 -6.35 -59.31
N ASP A 291 -9.84 -5.10 -59.76
CA ASP A 291 -9.02 -4.07 -59.13
C ASP A 291 -9.69 -3.39 -57.92
N ASN A 292 -10.97 -3.67 -57.69
CA ASN A 292 -11.77 -3.14 -56.60
C ASN A 292 -12.46 -4.25 -55.79
N ASP A 293 -12.85 -3.94 -54.55
CA ASP A 293 -13.38 -4.92 -53.59
C ASP A 293 -14.73 -5.49 -54.02
N ALA A 294 -15.59 -4.67 -54.64
CA ALA A 294 -16.90 -5.09 -55.10
C ALA A 294 -16.81 -6.13 -56.23
N ALA A 295 -15.93 -5.92 -57.21
CA ALA A 295 -15.70 -6.87 -58.29
C ALA A 295 -15.10 -8.19 -57.80
N ARG A 296 -14.21 -8.13 -56.80
CA ARG A 296 -13.65 -9.33 -56.14
C ARG A 296 -14.71 -10.11 -55.37
N ALA A 297 -15.58 -9.44 -54.64
CA ALA A 297 -16.69 -10.06 -53.91
C ALA A 297 -17.70 -10.72 -54.88
N ASP A 298 -18.05 -10.07 -55.99
CA ASP A 298 -18.94 -10.62 -57.02
C ASP A 298 -18.35 -11.87 -57.70
N ALA A 299 -17.07 -11.82 -58.08
CA ALA A 299 -16.37 -12.98 -58.65
C ALA A 299 -16.29 -14.14 -57.65
N TYR A 300 -16.03 -13.85 -56.37
CA TYR A 300 -16.01 -14.85 -55.30
C TYR A 300 -17.40 -15.48 -55.09
N ALA A 301 -18.46 -14.67 -55.08
CA ALA A 301 -19.84 -15.14 -54.97
C ALA A 301 -20.24 -16.05 -56.13
N LYS A 302 -19.80 -15.75 -57.36
CA LYS A 302 -20.01 -16.62 -58.53
C LYS A 302 -19.28 -17.96 -58.42
N LEU A 303 -18.03 -17.96 -57.93
CA LEU A 303 -17.31 -19.21 -57.63
C LEU A 303 -18.01 -20.03 -56.55
N ALA A 304 -18.56 -19.37 -55.53
CA ALA A 304 -19.30 -20.03 -54.47
C ALA A 304 -20.62 -20.63 -54.99
N ALA A 305 -21.35 -19.92 -55.86
CA ALA A 305 -22.56 -20.41 -56.51
C ALA A 305 -22.29 -21.62 -57.43
N ALA A 306 -21.10 -21.69 -58.04
CA ALA A 306 -20.64 -22.82 -58.81
C ALA A 306 -20.14 -24.01 -57.95
N GLY A 307 -20.08 -23.86 -56.62
CA GLY A 307 -19.62 -24.89 -55.68
C GLY A 307 -18.10 -25.03 -55.61
N THR A 308 -17.33 -24.10 -56.20
CA THR A 308 -15.87 -24.19 -56.31
C THR A 308 -15.16 -23.67 -55.05
N VAL A 309 -15.79 -22.76 -54.30
CA VAL A 309 -15.28 -22.20 -53.05
C VAL A 309 -16.40 -22.11 -52.00
N PRO A 310 -16.09 -22.09 -50.69
CA PRO A 310 -17.12 -21.89 -49.66
C PRO A 310 -17.81 -20.53 -49.81
N PRO A 311 -19.13 -20.43 -49.56
CA PRO A 311 -19.84 -19.16 -49.62
C PRO A 311 -19.31 -18.16 -48.60
N ALA A 312 -19.09 -16.92 -49.03
CA ALA A 312 -18.75 -15.83 -48.11
C ALA A 312 -20.02 -15.35 -47.40
N VAL A 313 -19.88 -15.05 -46.10
CA VAL A 313 -20.97 -14.47 -45.31
C VAL A 313 -21.17 -13.02 -45.75
N THR A 314 -22.41 -12.64 -46.05
CA THR A 314 -22.76 -11.26 -46.43
C THR A 314 -23.06 -10.39 -45.22
N GLU A 315 -22.94 -9.07 -45.37
CA GLU A 315 -23.29 -8.09 -44.33
C GLU A 315 -24.74 -8.25 -43.84
N THR A 316 -25.67 -8.57 -44.73
CA THR A 316 -27.08 -8.84 -44.38
C THR A 316 -27.23 -10.11 -43.55
N GLN A 317 -26.48 -11.16 -43.85
CA GLN A 317 -26.48 -12.40 -43.05
C GLN A 317 -25.88 -12.17 -41.66
N ILE A 318 -24.88 -11.30 -41.55
CA ILE A 318 -24.33 -10.86 -40.27
C ILE A 318 -25.42 -10.14 -39.45
N ASP A 319 -26.16 -9.22 -40.07
CA ASP A 319 -27.23 -8.47 -39.38
C ASP A 319 -28.39 -9.37 -38.97
N GLU A 320 -28.80 -10.31 -39.84
CA GLU A 320 -29.83 -11.30 -39.51
C GLU A 320 -29.38 -12.21 -38.36
N ALA A 321 -28.13 -12.66 -38.36
CA ALA A 321 -27.58 -13.49 -37.28
C ALA A 321 -27.50 -12.71 -35.96
N LEU A 322 -27.10 -11.45 -35.98
CA LEU A 322 -27.05 -10.59 -34.80
C LEU A 322 -28.45 -10.26 -34.27
N ALA A 323 -29.44 -10.06 -35.15
CA ALA A 323 -30.82 -9.79 -34.75
C ALA A 323 -31.54 -11.04 -34.21
N ALA A 324 -31.14 -12.24 -34.65
CA ALA A 324 -31.77 -13.50 -34.26
C ALA A 324 -31.22 -14.11 -32.95
N ASN A 325 -30.11 -13.58 -32.43
CA ASN A 325 -29.43 -14.13 -31.25
C ASN A 325 -29.21 -13.05 -30.20
N VAL A 326 -29.01 -13.48 -28.96
CA VAL A 326 -28.76 -12.61 -27.82
C VAL A 326 -27.34 -12.81 -27.32
N ILE A 327 -26.66 -11.71 -27.02
CA ILE A 327 -25.34 -11.69 -26.38
C ILE A 327 -25.53 -11.17 -24.96
N PHE A 328 -24.95 -11.87 -23.99
CA PHE A 328 -25.12 -11.53 -22.58
C PHE A 328 -23.88 -11.90 -21.79
N ASP A 329 -23.67 -11.17 -20.70
CA ASP A 329 -22.70 -11.52 -19.66
C ASP A 329 -23.45 -12.33 -18.59
N VAL A 330 -22.91 -13.51 -18.25
CA VAL A 330 -23.45 -14.39 -17.20
C VAL A 330 -22.46 -14.45 -16.04
N TYR A 331 -22.95 -14.38 -14.80
CA TYR A 331 -22.10 -14.57 -13.63
C TYR A 331 -21.56 -16.00 -13.56
N ALA A 332 -20.34 -16.16 -13.06
CA ALA A 332 -19.80 -17.46 -12.70
C ALA A 332 -20.55 -18.06 -11.50
N GLU A 333 -21.05 -17.21 -10.59
CA GLU A 333 -21.91 -17.58 -9.48
C GLU A 333 -23.36 -17.82 -9.98
N PRO A 334 -23.91 -19.04 -9.83
CA PRO A 334 -25.24 -19.37 -10.33
C PRO A 334 -26.39 -18.78 -9.48
N ASP A 335 -26.17 -18.46 -8.21
CA ASP A 335 -27.24 -17.97 -7.34
C ASP A 335 -27.37 -16.44 -7.37
N ASN A 336 -28.53 -15.97 -7.84
CA ASN A 336 -28.85 -14.54 -7.92
C ASN A 336 -28.80 -13.86 -6.55
N ALA A 337 -29.27 -14.53 -5.48
CA ALA A 337 -29.30 -13.93 -4.15
C ALA A 337 -27.88 -13.64 -3.63
N VAL A 338 -26.92 -14.51 -3.96
CA VAL A 338 -25.50 -14.34 -3.61
C VAL A 338 -24.90 -13.16 -4.38
N THR A 339 -25.16 -13.06 -5.69
CA THR A 339 -24.64 -11.94 -6.49
C THR A 339 -25.28 -10.61 -6.12
N ASP A 340 -26.59 -10.57 -5.83
CA ASP A 340 -27.29 -9.36 -5.41
C ASP A 340 -26.73 -8.84 -4.08
N ALA A 341 -26.56 -9.74 -3.09
CA ALA A 341 -25.92 -9.41 -1.82
C ALA A 341 -24.48 -8.93 -2.00
N ALA A 342 -23.71 -9.56 -2.91
CA ALA A 342 -22.34 -9.17 -3.21
C ALA A 342 -22.26 -7.76 -3.81
N GLN A 343 -23.12 -7.43 -4.78
CA GLN A 343 -23.19 -6.09 -5.38
C GLN A 343 -23.55 -5.03 -4.34
N GLU A 344 -24.57 -5.28 -3.51
CA GLU A 344 -24.99 -4.32 -2.48
C GLU A 344 -23.91 -4.11 -1.43
N ALA A 345 -23.29 -5.20 -0.96
CA ALA A 345 -22.20 -5.13 0.01
C ALA A 345 -21.00 -4.36 -0.55
N LEU A 346 -20.55 -4.67 -1.79
CA LEU A 346 -19.43 -3.97 -2.42
C LEU A 346 -19.73 -2.49 -2.63
N LYS A 347 -20.93 -2.13 -3.11
CA LYS A 347 -21.34 -0.73 -3.26
C LYS A 347 -21.29 0.02 -1.93
N SER A 348 -21.77 -0.61 -0.85
CA SER A 348 -21.71 -0.03 0.50
C SER A 348 -20.26 0.13 0.98
N ILE A 349 -19.42 -0.89 0.79
CA ILE A 349 -18.00 -0.86 1.15
C ILE A 349 -17.27 0.24 0.38
N GLU A 350 -17.39 0.29 -0.94
CA GLU A 350 -16.76 1.30 -1.80
C GLU A 350 -17.17 2.71 -1.42
N THR A 351 -18.46 2.93 -1.14
CA THR A 351 -18.96 4.22 -0.69
C THR A 351 -18.29 4.65 0.62
N ARG A 352 -18.18 3.73 1.58
CA ARG A 352 -17.52 3.99 2.87
C ARG A 352 -16.03 4.21 2.72
N VAL A 353 -15.35 3.38 1.92
CA VAL A 353 -13.92 3.50 1.62
C VAL A 353 -13.65 4.86 0.98
N PHE A 354 -14.47 5.29 0.01
CA PHE A 354 -14.38 6.61 -0.60
C PHE A 354 -14.51 7.73 0.42
N PHE A 355 -15.53 7.71 1.28
CA PHE A 355 -15.68 8.73 2.33
C PHE A 355 -14.50 8.76 3.31
N ASN A 356 -13.98 7.59 3.70
CA ASN A 356 -12.80 7.51 4.57
C ASN A 356 -11.54 8.02 3.88
N GLN A 357 -11.32 7.69 2.60
CA GLN A 357 -10.22 8.23 1.80
C GLN A 357 -10.30 9.75 1.66
N MET A 358 -11.51 10.31 1.49
CA MET A 358 -11.70 11.77 1.46
C MET A 358 -11.41 12.43 2.81
N LEU A 359 -11.77 11.78 3.92
CA LEU A 359 -11.41 12.25 5.27
C LEU A 359 -9.90 12.20 5.48
N ASP A 360 -9.24 11.10 5.12
CA ASP A 360 -7.79 10.95 5.20
C ASP A 360 -7.06 12.00 4.35
N LEU A 361 -7.50 12.19 3.10
CA LEU A 361 -6.98 13.24 2.21
C LEU A 361 -7.18 14.64 2.81
N GLY A 362 -8.30 14.89 3.47
CA GLY A 362 -8.58 16.16 4.15
C GLY A 362 -7.65 16.39 5.35
N LEU A 363 -7.39 15.36 6.15
CA LEU A 363 -6.42 15.41 7.25
C LEU A 363 -4.99 15.66 6.74
N ASP A 364 -4.64 15.03 5.63
CA ASP A 364 -3.35 15.22 4.96
C ASP A 364 -3.20 16.64 4.40
N GLY A 365 -4.23 17.17 3.76
CA GLY A 365 -4.30 18.56 3.30
C GLY A 365 -4.18 19.56 4.45
N LEU A 366 -4.85 19.30 5.57
CA LEU A 366 -4.77 20.13 6.78
C LEU A 366 -3.38 20.11 7.41
N SER A 367 -2.75 18.94 7.47
CA SER A 367 -1.37 18.79 7.94
C SER A 367 -0.41 19.60 7.06
N LEU A 368 -0.51 19.46 5.74
CA LEU A 368 0.36 20.18 4.80
C LEU A 368 0.14 21.70 4.88
N ALA A 369 -1.12 22.13 4.98
CA ALA A 369 -1.48 23.53 5.20
C ALA A 369 -0.84 24.10 6.48
N SER A 370 -0.77 23.32 7.55
CA SER A 370 -0.15 23.74 8.81
C SER A 370 1.36 23.93 8.69
N ILE A 371 2.03 23.03 7.96
CA ILE A 371 3.46 23.14 7.66
C ILE A 371 3.73 24.41 6.84
N TYR A 372 2.98 24.61 5.76
CA TYR A 372 3.13 25.79 4.91
C TYR A 372 2.80 27.08 5.64
N PHE A 373 1.77 27.08 6.49
CA PHE A 373 1.44 28.22 7.32
C PHE A 373 2.59 28.57 8.28
N LEU A 374 3.12 27.57 9.01
CA LEU A 374 4.20 27.80 9.96
C LEU A 374 5.50 28.27 9.28
N ALA A 375 5.80 27.76 8.08
CA ALA A 375 6.93 28.20 7.27
C ALA A 375 6.74 29.63 6.71
N ALA A 376 5.52 29.96 6.27
CA ALA A 376 5.18 31.21 5.60
C ALA A 376 4.90 32.38 6.53
N ILE A 377 4.38 32.14 7.74
CA ILE A 377 3.90 33.21 8.64
C ILE A 377 5.02 34.19 9.02
N GLY A 378 6.26 33.70 9.21
CA GLY A 378 7.41 34.55 9.47
C GLY A 378 7.73 35.46 8.27
N LEU A 379 7.68 34.90 7.07
CA LEU A 379 7.88 35.62 5.80
C LEU A 379 6.78 36.65 5.56
N ALA A 380 5.52 36.32 5.89
CA ALA A 380 4.38 37.22 5.78
C ALA A 380 4.55 38.49 6.62
N ILE A 381 5.10 38.36 7.83
CA ILE A 381 5.38 39.50 8.71
C ILE A 381 6.50 40.34 8.13
N THR A 382 7.64 39.74 7.76
CA THR A 382 8.80 40.51 7.27
C THR A 382 8.46 41.22 5.97
N PHE A 383 7.76 40.54 5.05
CA PHE A 383 7.39 41.12 3.78
C PHE A 383 6.26 42.17 3.92
N GLY A 384 5.29 41.90 4.79
CA GLY A 384 4.17 42.82 5.04
C GLY A 384 4.55 44.15 5.65
N VAL A 385 5.59 44.16 6.49
CA VAL A 385 6.00 45.36 7.21
C VAL A 385 7.04 46.17 6.43
N MET A 386 8.02 45.51 5.83
CA MET A 386 9.16 46.18 5.18
C MET A 386 9.04 46.26 3.67
N GLY A 387 8.13 45.50 3.03
CA GLY A 387 8.04 45.43 1.56
C GLY A 387 9.25 44.77 0.90
N VAL A 388 10.08 44.07 1.69
CA VAL A 388 11.31 43.41 1.23
C VAL A 388 11.08 41.92 1.07
N ILE A 389 11.44 41.39 -0.09
CA ILE A 389 11.46 39.95 -0.36
C ILE A 389 12.77 39.38 0.19
N ASN A 390 12.67 38.43 1.12
CA ASN A 390 13.83 37.79 1.75
C ASN A 390 13.97 36.33 1.28
N MET A 391 14.88 36.06 0.34
CA MET A 391 15.15 34.69 -0.13
C MET A 391 15.91 33.84 0.89
N ALA A 392 16.63 34.46 1.82
CA ALA A 392 17.32 33.73 2.90
C ALA A 392 16.37 33.22 4.00
N HIS A 393 15.05 33.48 3.90
CA HIS A 393 14.08 33.03 4.90
C HIS A 393 14.09 31.52 5.11
N GLY A 394 14.25 30.74 4.03
CA GLY A 394 14.38 29.29 4.10
C GLY A 394 15.56 28.85 4.96
N GLU A 395 16.66 29.61 4.99
CA GLU A 395 17.82 29.26 5.80
C GLU A 395 17.59 29.47 7.30
N PHE A 396 16.65 30.33 7.70
CA PHE A 396 16.22 30.40 9.10
C PHE A 396 15.46 29.14 9.50
N ILE A 397 14.68 28.55 8.59
CA ILE A 397 14.04 27.24 8.81
C ILE A 397 15.13 26.16 8.96
N MET A 398 16.12 26.14 8.07
CA MET A 398 17.27 25.23 8.16
C MET A 398 18.04 25.38 9.49
N MET A 399 18.39 26.60 9.89
CA MET A 399 19.09 26.85 11.15
C MET A 399 18.28 26.42 12.38
N GLY A 400 16.96 26.58 12.34
CA GLY A 400 16.07 26.06 13.37
C GLY A 400 16.12 24.53 13.49
N ALA A 401 16.05 23.83 12.36
CA ALA A 401 16.15 22.38 12.30
C ALA A 401 17.50 21.86 12.85
N TYR A 402 18.62 22.49 12.45
CA TYR A 402 19.94 22.17 12.99
C TYR A 402 20.09 22.52 14.46
N THR A 403 19.43 23.57 14.94
CA THR A 403 19.41 23.89 16.38
C THR A 403 18.76 22.74 17.16
N GLY A 404 17.64 22.21 16.67
CA GLY A 404 17.03 21.01 17.26
C GLY A 404 17.98 19.81 17.29
N TYR A 405 18.68 19.55 16.18
CA TYR A 405 19.65 18.46 16.09
C TYR A 405 20.80 18.62 17.08
N VAL A 406 21.38 19.82 17.19
CA VAL A 406 22.48 20.10 18.11
C VAL A 406 22.04 19.97 19.57
N VAL A 407 20.83 20.41 19.91
CA VAL A 407 20.27 20.23 21.27
C VAL A 407 20.14 18.75 21.61
N GLN A 408 19.73 17.90 20.67
CA GLN A 408 19.66 16.44 20.88
C GLN A 408 21.02 15.77 21.09
N GLN A 409 22.11 16.37 20.59
CA GLN A 409 23.46 15.86 20.88
C GLN A 409 23.89 16.15 22.32
N VAL A 410 23.34 17.19 22.95
CA VAL A 410 23.68 17.61 24.31
C VAL A 410 22.70 17.03 25.34
N ILE A 411 21.42 16.94 25.00
CA ILE A 411 20.35 16.44 25.87
C ILE A 411 19.86 15.10 25.30
N PRO A 412 20.22 13.96 25.92
CA PRO A 412 19.82 12.63 25.44
C PRO A 412 18.31 12.36 25.53
N ASP A 413 17.60 13.04 26.43
CA ASP A 413 16.14 12.93 26.54
C ASP A 413 15.46 13.69 25.40
N TYR A 414 14.89 12.95 24.45
CA TYR A 414 14.23 13.51 23.28
C TYR A 414 13.05 14.44 23.62
N THR A 415 12.33 14.21 24.72
CA THR A 415 11.21 15.09 25.11
C THR A 415 11.71 16.43 25.61
N VAL A 416 12.69 16.40 26.52
CA VAL A 416 13.30 17.63 27.05
C VAL A 416 14.05 18.38 25.95
N SER A 417 14.70 17.65 25.04
CA SER A 417 15.44 18.24 23.92
C SER A 417 14.55 19.11 23.03
N ILE A 418 13.33 18.70 22.71
CA ILE A 418 12.41 19.47 21.85
C ILE A 418 11.87 20.69 22.59
N ILE A 419 11.52 20.55 23.87
CA ILE A 419 11.04 21.66 24.71
C ILE A 419 12.10 22.75 24.81
N VAL A 420 13.38 22.40 24.89
CA VAL A 420 14.50 23.34 24.89
C VAL A 420 14.84 23.84 23.49
N ALA A 421 14.72 22.99 22.47
CA ALA A 421 15.04 23.32 21.09
C ALA A 421 14.12 24.42 20.53
N ILE A 422 12.82 24.42 20.85
CA ILE A 422 11.89 25.41 20.30
C ILE A 422 12.27 26.85 20.72
N PRO A 423 12.43 27.18 22.02
CA PRO A 423 12.90 28.52 22.44
C PRO A 423 14.32 28.84 21.96
N LEU A 424 15.22 27.85 21.94
CA LEU A 424 16.59 28.09 21.50
C LEU A 424 16.67 28.37 20.01
N ALA A 425 15.93 27.62 19.19
CA ALA A 425 15.82 27.85 17.75
C ALA A 425 15.29 29.26 17.48
N PHE A 426 14.24 29.68 18.21
CA PHE A 426 13.76 31.06 18.13
C PHE A 426 14.85 32.07 18.47
N ALA A 427 15.57 31.89 19.57
CA ALA A 427 16.61 32.83 20.01
C ALA A 427 17.76 32.93 18.98
N VAL A 428 18.23 31.79 18.48
CA VAL A 428 19.31 31.70 17.49
C VAL A 428 18.90 32.37 16.18
N THR A 429 17.74 32.02 15.64
CA THR A 429 17.30 32.60 14.35
C THR A 429 16.80 34.02 14.48
N PHE A 430 16.28 34.43 15.64
CA PHE A 430 16.00 35.84 15.95
C PHE A 430 17.29 36.66 15.92
N ALA A 431 18.34 36.20 16.60
CA ALA A 431 19.64 36.86 16.60
C ALA A 431 20.25 36.91 15.20
N ALA A 432 20.20 35.80 14.45
CA ALA A 432 20.68 35.75 13.07
C ALA A 432 19.89 36.70 12.14
N GLY A 433 18.57 36.77 12.32
CA GLY A 433 17.70 37.70 11.59
C GLY A 433 18.04 39.16 11.89
N VAL A 434 18.20 39.51 13.16
CA VAL A 434 18.64 40.85 13.58
C VAL A 434 20.02 41.19 13.00
N ALA A 435 20.95 40.25 13.01
CA ALA A 435 22.27 40.45 12.41
C ALA A 435 22.17 40.71 10.90
N MET A 436 21.36 39.91 10.17
CA MET A 436 21.15 40.09 8.73
C MET A 436 20.50 41.43 8.41
N GLU A 437 19.50 41.84 9.19
CA GLU A 437 18.84 43.13 9.02
C GLU A 437 19.84 44.28 9.22
N ARG A 438 20.62 44.26 10.31
CA ARG A 438 21.56 45.33 10.65
C ARG A 438 22.77 45.40 9.73
N LEU A 439 23.27 44.26 9.26
CA LEU A 439 24.49 44.24 8.46
C LEU A 439 24.20 44.47 6.99
N VAL A 440 23.05 44.03 6.48
CA VAL A 440 22.77 44.02 5.04
C VAL A 440 21.49 44.77 4.71
N ILE A 441 20.33 44.34 5.24
CA ILE A 441 19.02 44.79 4.72
C ILE A 441 18.79 46.27 4.96
N ARG A 442 19.23 46.83 6.10
CA ARG A 442 19.02 48.25 6.40
C ARG A 442 19.59 49.20 5.34
N TRP A 443 20.64 48.76 4.64
CA TRP A 443 21.31 49.55 3.61
C TRP A 443 20.59 49.48 2.26
N LEU A 444 19.64 48.55 2.10
CA LEU A 444 19.01 48.19 0.84
C LEU A 444 17.48 48.37 0.84
N TYR A 445 16.87 48.91 1.91
CA TYR A 445 15.41 49.02 2.03
C TYR A 445 14.70 49.65 0.81
N ASN A 446 15.32 50.64 0.17
CA ASN A 446 14.74 51.34 -0.98
C ASN A 446 15.09 50.68 -2.33
N ARG A 447 15.69 49.49 -2.32
CA ARG A 447 16.24 48.79 -3.49
C ARG A 447 15.80 47.32 -3.48
N PRO A 448 14.55 47.03 -3.86
CA PRO A 448 13.96 45.70 -3.69
C PRO A 448 14.68 44.60 -4.49
N LEU A 449 15.12 44.90 -5.73
CA LEU A 449 15.87 43.95 -6.56
C LEU A 449 17.25 43.63 -5.97
N GLU A 450 17.96 44.66 -5.47
CA GLU A 450 19.26 44.48 -4.81
C GLU A 450 19.13 43.67 -3.52
N THR A 451 18.05 43.88 -2.77
CA THR A 451 17.79 43.11 -1.55
C THR A 451 17.49 41.65 -1.84
N LEU A 452 16.75 41.36 -2.92
CA LEU A 452 16.51 39.99 -3.37
C LEU A 452 17.83 39.29 -3.74
N LEU A 453 18.70 39.95 -4.52
CA LEU A 453 20.01 39.41 -4.90
C LEU A 453 20.92 39.20 -3.67
N ALA A 454 20.95 40.17 -2.75
CA ALA A 454 21.75 40.09 -1.53
C ALA A 454 21.28 38.93 -0.63
N THR A 455 19.98 38.78 -0.42
CA THR A 455 19.43 37.69 0.40
C THR A 455 19.60 36.33 -0.26
N PHE A 456 19.56 36.24 -1.59
CA PHE A 456 19.92 35.02 -2.31
C PHE A 456 21.40 34.62 -2.12
N GLY A 457 22.32 35.59 -2.21
CA GLY A 457 23.75 35.36 -1.93
C GLY A 457 24.00 34.91 -0.49
N ILE A 458 23.30 35.50 0.48
CA ILE A 458 23.35 35.06 1.89
C ILE A 458 22.79 33.64 2.03
N SER A 459 21.73 33.30 1.30
CA SER A 459 21.17 31.94 1.29
C SER A 459 22.24 30.91 0.95
N ILE A 460 22.94 31.11 -0.18
CA ILE A 460 24.02 30.24 -0.64
C ILE A 460 25.15 30.17 0.40
N ALA A 461 25.53 31.31 0.99
CA ALA A 461 26.57 31.35 2.01
C ALA A 461 26.17 30.54 3.26
N LEU A 462 24.93 30.69 3.75
CA LEU A 462 24.43 29.96 4.91
C LEU A 462 24.32 28.45 4.63
N GLN A 463 23.84 28.05 3.45
CA GLN A 463 23.82 26.65 3.03
C GLN A 463 25.23 26.06 3.02
N GLN A 464 26.21 26.79 2.48
CA GLN A 464 27.60 26.32 2.43
C GLN A 464 28.22 26.25 3.83
N ILE A 465 27.93 27.20 4.72
CA ILE A 465 28.34 27.15 6.12
C ILE A 465 27.76 25.91 6.80
N ALA A 466 26.47 25.62 6.60
CA ALA A 466 25.84 24.43 7.15
C ALA A 466 26.48 23.13 6.60
N LYS A 467 26.78 23.07 5.29
CA LYS A 467 27.52 21.95 4.67
C LYS A 467 28.91 21.77 5.28
N ASN A 468 29.62 22.85 5.59
CA ASN A 468 30.95 22.80 6.20
C ASN A 468 30.90 22.32 7.67
N ILE A 469 29.89 22.73 8.44
CA ILE A 469 29.77 22.38 9.87
C ILE A 469 29.18 20.98 10.06
N PHE A 470 28.09 20.66 9.36
CA PHE A 470 27.30 19.45 9.58
C PHE A 470 27.49 18.37 8.52
N GLY A 471 28.16 18.69 7.41
CA GLY A 471 28.31 17.82 6.24
C GLY A 471 27.16 17.94 5.24
N THR A 472 27.23 17.15 4.18
CA THR A 472 26.19 17.08 3.12
C THR A 472 25.14 15.99 3.38
N GLN A 473 25.37 15.14 4.36
CA GLN A 473 24.46 14.04 4.71
C GLN A 473 23.30 14.54 5.56
N ALA A 474 22.13 13.92 5.35
CA ALA A 474 20.95 14.17 6.16
C ALA A 474 21.20 13.77 7.63
N ARG A 475 20.88 14.69 8.55
CA ARG A 475 20.95 14.46 10.00
C ARG A 475 19.55 14.13 10.53
N PRO A 476 19.37 13.03 11.29
CA PRO A 476 18.08 12.70 11.86
C PRO A 476 17.80 13.60 13.06
N LEU A 477 16.62 14.21 13.10
CA LEU A 477 16.06 14.80 14.32
C LEU A 477 15.02 13.81 14.84
N THR A 478 15.36 13.14 15.95
CA THR A 478 14.56 12.00 16.43
C THR A 478 13.39 12.48 17.27
N SER A 479 12.19 11.96 17.01
CA SER A 479 11.00 12.24 17.81
C SER A 479 11.00 11.43 19.13
N PRO A 480 10.46 11.99 20.22
CA PRO A 480 10.20 11.25 21.45
C PRO A 480 9.08 10.21 21.24
N GLY A 481 9.04 9.19 22.10
CA GLY A 481 8.12 8.06 21.93
C GLY A 481 6.62 8.41 21.92
N TRP A 482 6.21 9.55 22.51
CA TRP A 482 4.82 10.01 22.44
C TRP A 482 4.44 10.68 21.11
N LEU A 483 5.43 11.04 20.30
CA LEU A 483 5.25 11.49 18.91
C LEU A 483 5.45 10.36 17.91
N ASP A 484 5.87 9.18 18.37
CA ASP A 484 6.07 8.02 17.51
C ASP A 484 4.74 7.35 17.16
N GLY A 485 4.66 6.81 15.95
CA GLY A 485 3.46 6.16 15.42
C GLY A 485 2.38 7.12 14.92
N ALA A 486 1.14 6.62 14.93
CA ALA A 486 -0.04 7.29 14.40
C ALA A 486 -1.29 6.99 15.23
N LEU A 487 -2.20 7.96 15.26
CA LEU A 487 -3.56 7.75 15.72
C LEU A 487 -4.34 7.07 14.59
N VAL A 488 -4.62 5.77 14.77
CA VAL A 488 -5.34 4.94 13.80
C VAL A 488 -6.82 4.93 14.19
N PHE A 489 -7.69 5.45 13.32
CA PHE A 489 -9.14 5.39 13.51
C PHE A 489 -9.72 4.10 12.91
N ASN A 490 -9.22 3.71 11.74
CA ASN A 490 -9.56 2.48 11.02
C ASN A 490 -8.47 2.16 9.99
N ASP A 491 -8.66 1.12 9.18
CA ASP A 491 -7.68 0.65 8.19
C ASP A 491 -7.37 1.66 7.06
N VAL A 492 -8.18 2.71 6.91
CA VAL A 492 -8.05 3.73 5.86
C VAL A 492 -7.56 5.06 6.43
N VAL A 493 -8.05 5.47 7.59
CA VAL A 493 -7.78 6.80 8.17
C VAL A 493 -6.80 6.68 9.32
N SER A 494 -5.62 7.25 9.11
CA SER A 494 -4.59 7.34 10.16
C SER A 494 -3.81 8.64 10.06
N ILE A 495 -3.53 9.26 11.20
CA ILE A 495 -2.75 10.49 11.24
C ILE A 495 -1.57 10.34 12.19
N SER A 496 -0.36 10.61 11.69
CA SER A 496 0.85 10.58 12.52
C SER A 496 0.76 11.63 13.64
N TYR A 497 1.21 11.26 14.84
CA TYR A 497 1.25 12.19 15.98
C TYR A 497 2.11 13.42 15.71
N ILE A 498 3.16 13.31 14.87
CA ILE A 498 3.99 14.44 14.42
C ILE A 498 3.14 15.46 13.66
N ARG A 499 2.24 15.01 12.77
CA ARG A 499 1.35 15.91 12.00
C ARG A 499 0.37 16.65 12.91
N ILE A 500 -0.21 15.94 13.89
CA ILE A 500 -1.06 16.56 14.92
C ILE A 500 -0.26 17.61 15.71
N ALA A 501 0.96 17.29 16.12
CA ALA A 501 1.80 18.20 16.88
C ALA A 501 2.15 19.46 16.08
N ILE A 502 2.45 19.34 14.78
CA ILE A 502 2.67 20.50 13.90
C ILE A 502 1.41 21.35 13.78
N PHE A 503 0.24 20.74 13.59
CA PHE A 503 -1.04 21.46 13.56
C PHE A 503 -1.26 22.26 14.86
N VAL A 504 -1.10 21.61 16.02
CA VAL A 504 -1.26 22.25 17.34
C VAL A 504 -0.23 23.37 17.53
N LEU A 505 1.04 23.13 17.16
CA LEU A 505 2.09 24.13 17.23
C LEU A 505 1.76 25.34 16.35
N SER A 506 1.28 25.11 15.13
CA SER A 506 0.87 26.17 14.21
C SER A 506 -0.25 27.05 14.78
N LEU A 507 -1.23 26.42 15.46
CA LEU A 507 -2.33 27.13 16.13
C LEU A 507 -1.83 27.94 17.32
N ILE A 508 -0.94 27.36 18.14
CA ILE A 508 -0.29 28.08 19.25
C ILE A 508 0.44 29.31 18.71
N PHE A 509 1.23 29.17 17.65
CA PHE A 509 1.95 30.29 17.04
C PHE A 509 1.03 31.34 16.43
N LEU A 510 -0.06 30.93 15.78
CA LEU A 510 -1.08 31.86 15.32
C LEU A 510 -1.64 32.68 16.49
N CYS A 511 -2.04 32.02 17.59
CA CYS A 511 -2.56 32.69 18.77
C CYS A 511 -1.53 33.64 19.41
N VAL A 512 -0.28 33.18 19.60
CA VAL A 512 0.81 33.99 20.14
C VAL A 512 1.09 35.20 19.25
N LEU A 513 1.16 35.01 17.93
CA LEU A 513 1.42 36.09 17.00
C LEU A 513 0.27 37.11 16.98
N LEU A 514 -0.98 36.65 16.94
CA LEU A 514 -2.14 37.54 17.01
C LEU A 514 -2.16 38.33 18.33
N PHE A 515 -1.77 37.69 19.43
CA PHE A 515 -1.62 38.39 20.71
C PHE A 515 -0.51 39.44 20.64
N VAL A 516 0.69 39.08 20.15
CA VAL A 516 1.82 40.01 20.01
C VAL A 516 1.43 41.20 19.13
N LEU A 517 0.85 40.98 17.96
CA LEU A 517 0.57 42.04 17.00
C LEU A 517 -0.66 42.89 17.34
N ASN A 518 -1.65 42.35 18.05
CA ASN A 518 -2.87 43.10 18.39
C ASN A 518 -2.88 43.68 19.80
N LYS A 519 -2.16 43.07 20.75
CA LYS A 519 -2.24 43.43 22.18
C LYS A 519 -0.95 44.01 22.76
N THR A 520 0.18 43.95 22.06
CA THR A 520 1.46 44.49 22.58
C THR A 520 1.88 45.80 21.92
N ARG A 521 2.80 46.53 22.58
CA ARG A 521 3.39 47.77 22.05
C ARG A 521 4.11 47.54 20.71
N LEU A 522 4.81 46.43 20.55
CA LEU A 522 5.51 46.09 19.30
C LEU A 522 4.52 46.09 18.13
N GLY A 523 3.36 45.44 18.28
CA GLY A 523 2.34 45.43 17.23
C GLY A 523 1.71 46.80 16.92
N LEU A 524 1.55 47.66 17.93
CA LEU A 524 1.10 49.03 17.74
C LEU A 524 2.15 49.86 16.97
N GLU A 525 3.41 49.78 17.39
CA GLU A 525 4.54 50.48 16.78
C GLU A 525 4.77 50.00 15.34
N THR A 526 4.72 48.69 15.08
CA THR A 526 4.82 48.11 13.74
C THR A 526 3.74 48.68 12.82
N ARG A 527 2.46 48.73 13.25
CA ARG A 527 1.38 49.32 12.44
C ARG A 527 1.53 50.82 12.21
N ALA A 528 2.05 51.55 13.19
CA ALA A 528 2.32 52.98 13.04
C ALA A 528 3.45 53.22 12.01
N VAL A 529 4.53 52.44 12.10
CA VAL A 529 5.67 52.53 11.19
C VAL A 529 5.30 52.12 9.78
N THR A 530 4.49 51.06 9.58
CA THR A 530 4.06 50.65 8.22
C THR A 530 3.17 51.67 7.54
N GLN A 531 2.35 52.41 8.29
CA GLN A 531 1.46 53.43 7.73
C GLN A 531 2.20 54.72 7.35
N ASN A 532 3.05 55.23 8.25
CA ASN A 532 3.85 56.43 8.00
C ASN A 532 5.11 56.45 8.88
N PRO A 533 6.26 55.96 8.36
CA PRO A 533 7.51 55.89 9.13
C PRO A 533 7.98 57.25 9.63
N ARG A 534 7.79 58.32 8.84
CA ARG A 534 8.24 59.68 9.18
C ARG A 534 7.43 60.26 10.34
N MET A 535 6.11 60.09 10.31
CA MET A 535 5.24 60.54 11.39
C MET A 535 5.49 59.73 12.68
N ALA A 536 5.67 58.41 12.57
CA ALA A 536 6.02 57.57 13.71
C ALA A 536 7.34 58.02 14.38
N ALA A 537 8.36 58.36 13.57
CA ALA A 537 9.62 58.92 14.06
C ALA A 537 9.45 60.24 14.81
N SER A 538 8.61 61.17 14.29
CA SER A 538 8.29 62.42 14.98
C SER A 538 7.54 62.22 16.31
N MET A 539 6.84 61.10 16.47
CA MET A 539 6.14 60.71 17.70
C MET A 539 7.04 59.92 18.68
N GLY A 540 8.35 59.81 18.40
CA GLY A 540 9.34 59.16 19.28
C GLY A 540 9.48 57.64 19.08
N ILE A 541 8.82 57.05 18.08
CA ILE A 541 8.99 55.63 17.73
C ILE A 541 10.19 55.51 16.80
N ASN A 542 11.18 54.68 17.14
CA ASN A 542 12.35 54.46 16.28
C ASN A 542 12.02 53.41 15.18
N PRO A 543 11.88 53.79 13.89
CA PRO A 543 11.48 52.86 12.83
C PRO A 543 12.52 51.75 12.61
N ASP A 544 13.81 52.06 12.71
CA ASP A 544 14.88 51.08 12.53
C ASP A 544 14.83 49.99 13.61
N ARG A 545 14.51 50.37 14.87
CA ARG A 545 14.35 49.40 15.96
C ARG A 545 13.13 48.51 15.73
N VAL A 546 12.02 49.08 15.26
CA VAL A 546 10.79 48.34 14.97
C VAL A 546 11.00 47.36 13.81
N ASN A 547 11.66 47.80 12.73
CA ASN A 547 12.00 46.94 11.59
C ASN A 547 12.94 45.80 12.01
N MET A 548 14.00 46.10 12.78
CA MET A 548 14.92 45.10 13.34
C MET A 548 14.18 44.04 14.18
N LEU A 549 13.33 44.47 15.13
CA LEU A 549 12.59 43.54 15.99
C LEU A 549 11.57 42.72 15.21
N THR A 550 10.93 43.32 14.21
CA THR A 550 9.98 42.64 13.33
C THR A 550 10.68 41.61 12.45
N PHE A 551 11.85 41.94 11.90
CA PHE A 551 12.68 41.04 11.12
C PHE A 551 13.16 39.86 11.96
N GLY A 552 13.68 40.15 13.17
CA GLY A 552 14.06 39.15 14.14
C GLY A 552 12.90 38.23 14.52
N LEU A 553 11.70 38.78 14.77
CA LEU A 553 10.51 38.00 15.10
C LEU A 553 10.13 37.04 13.97
N GLY A 554 10.12 37.51 12.71
CA GLY A 554 9.84 36.66 11.55
C GLY A 554 10.85 35.53 11.36
N SER A 555 12.14 35.84 11.54
CA SER A 555 13.24 34.86 11.48
C SER A 555 13.20 33.87 12.66
N GLY A 556 12.85 34.35 13.85
CA GLY A 556 12.60 33.56 15.04
C GLY A 556 11.53 32.49 14.81
N ILE A 557 10.38 32.90 14.28
CA ILE A 557 9.27 31.98 13.97
C ILE A 557 9.67 30.96 12.90
N ALA A 558 10.44 31.37 11.89
CA ALA A 558 11.00 30.45 10.90
C ALA A 558 11.89 29.37 11.54
N GLY A 559 12.69 29.73 12.55
CA GLY A 559 13.49 28.76 13.31
C GLY A 559 12.64 27.73 14.03
N ILE A 560 11.51 28.14 14.61
CA ILE A 560 10.58 27.20 15.25
C ILE A 560 9.92 26.29 14.22
N ALA A 561 9.51 26.85 13.07
CA ALA A 561 9.07 26.06 11.93
C ALA A 561 10.11 25.02 11.53
N GLY A 562 11.40 25.39 11.56
CA GLY A 562 12.54 24.51 11.32
C GLY A 562 12.59 23.29 12.24
N VAL A 563 12.40 23.48 13.56
CA VAL A 563 12.37 22.35 14.51
C VAL A 563 11.20 21.42 14.18
N ALA A 564 10.01 21.97 13.92
CA ALA A 564 8.81 21.20 13.63
C ALA A 564 8.92 20.42 12.30
N ILE A 565 9.40 21.09 11.26
CA ILE A 565 9.64 20.50 9.93
C ILE A 565 10.75 19.45 10.02
N GLY A 566 11.81 19.69 10.80
CA GLY A 566 12.90 18.73 11.01
C GLY A 566 12.46 17.44 11.72
N LEU A 567 11.37 17.46 12.50
CA LEU A 567 10.80 16.24 13.10
C LEU A 567 10.00 15.44 12.07
N TYR A 568 9.43 16.12 11.08
CA TYR A 568 8.64 15.51 10.00
C TYR A 568 9.49 15.07 8.80
N ALA A 569 10.48 15.87 8.44
CA ALA A 569 11.37 15.69 7.31
C ALA A 569 12.83 15.68 7.78
N LYS A 570 13.73 15.07 7.01
CA LYS A 570 15.14 14.96 7.41
C LYS A 570 15.81 16.33 7.42
N VAL A 571 16.70 16.57 8.39
CA VAL A 571 17.47 17.82 8.46
C VAL A 571 18.59 17.77 7.44
N THR A 572 18.51 18.62 6.41
CA THR A 572 19.53 18.76 5.37
C THR A 572 19.92 20.23 5.23
N SER A 573 21.10 20.47 4.65
CA SER A 573 21.57 21.84 4.34
C SER A 573 20.81 22.51 3.20
N GLU A 574 19.86 21.82 2.57
CA GLU A 574 19.02 22.33 1.48
C GLU A 574 17.54 22.40 1.88
N LEU A 575 17.20 22.01 3.12
CA LEU A 575 15.84 22.04 3.66
C LEU A 575 15.18 23.40 3.48
N GLY A 576 15.93 24.50 3.61
CA GLY A 576 15.41 25.84 3.38
C GLY A 576 14.90 26.08 1.96
N ALA A 577 15.59 25.54 0.96
CA ALA A 577 15.24 25.68 -0.46
C ALA A 577 13.96 24.92 -0.80
N ASP A 578 13.71 23.78 -0.15
CA ASP A 578 12.52 22.95 -0.38
C ASP A 578 11.23 23.68 0.06
N TYR A 579 11.32 24.53 1.08
CA TYR A 579 10.14 25.21 1.66
C TYR A 579 10.03 26.70 1.33
N ILE A 580 11.08 27.37 0.86
CA ILE A 580 11.03 28.81 0.56
C ILE A 580 10.04 29.14 -0.56
N VAL A 581 10.01 28.33 -1.62
CA VAL A 581 9.12 28.54 -2.77
C VAL A 581 7.66 28.42 -2.31
N GLN A 582 7.33 27.34 -1.59
CA GLN A 582 5.99 27.11 -1.03
C GLN A 582 5.58 28.20 -0.04
N SER A 583 6.51 28.66 0.80
CA SER A 583 6.28 29.75 1.75
C SER A 583 5.95 31.06 1.04
N PHE A 584 6.71 31.39 -0.02
CA PHE A 584 6.46 32.58 -0.82
C PHE A 584 5.12 32.51 -1.55
N MET A 585 4.83 31.37 -2.20
CA MET A 585 3.56 31.10 -2.86
C MET A 585 2.38 31.30 -1.90
N THR A 586 2.50 30.75 -0.69
CA THR A 586 1.50 30.88 0.38
C THR A 586 1.24 32.34 0.76
N VAL A 587 2.28 33.15 0.92
CA VAL A 587 2.14 34.59 1.26
C VAL A 587 1.53 35.39 0.11
N VAL A 588 1.99 35.15 -1.12
CA VAL A 588 1.50 35.89 -2.30
C VAL A 588 0.04 35.58 -2.57
N VAL A 589 -0.32 34.30 -2.55
CA VAL A 589 -1.71 33.85 -2.71
C VAL A 589 -2.58 34.35 -1.56
N GLY A 590 -2.09 34.29 -0.32
CA GLY A 590 -2.83 34.76 0.84
C GLY A 590 -3.09 36.27 0.85
N GLY A 591 -2.17 37.04 0.31
CA GLY A 591 -2.13 38.50 0.41
C GLY A 591 -1.01 38.95 1.33
N VAL A 592 -0.07 39.69 0.75
CA VAL A 592 1.16 40.13 1.42
C VAL A 592 0.84 40.93 2.68
N GLY A 593 1.44 40.53 3.81
CA GLY A 593 1.30 41.24 5.08
C GLY A 593 0.02 40.99 5.85
N ASN A 594 -0.84 40.08 5.40
CA ASN A 594 -2.02 39.67 6.12
C ASN A 594 -1.87 38.24 6.67
N ILE A 595 -1.89 38.10 8.00
CA ILE A 595 -1.74 36.80 8.69
C ILE A 595 -2.92 35.87 8.38
N TRP A 596 -4.14 36.40 8.38
CA TRP A 596 -5.33 35.64 7.99
C TRP A 596 -5.29 35.27 6.50
N GLY A 597 -4.75 36.17 5.68
CA GLY A 597 -4.47 35.91 4.27
C GLY A 597 -3.51 34.73 4.13
N THR A 598 -2.41 34.74 4.87
CA THR A 598 -1.39 33.67 4.86
C THR A 598 -1.96 32.34 5.34
N LEU A 599 -2.85 32.34 6.35
CA LEU A 599 -3.57 31.14 6.78
C LEU A 599 -4.45 30.57 5.67
N LEU A 600 -5.29 31.41 5.04
CA LEU A 600 -6.14 30.96 3.92
C LEU A 600 -5.32 30.52 2.71
N GLY A 601 -4.21 31.22 2.42
CA GLY A 601 -3.27 30.85 1.36
C GLY A 601 -2.64 29.49 1.62
N ALA A 602 -2.20 29.23 2.86
CA ALA A 602 -1.60 27.97 3.25
C ALA A 602 -2.60 26.82 3.16
N THR A 603 -3.84 27.06 3.62
CA THR A 603 -4.95 26.11 3.46
C THR A 603 -5.23 25.83 2.00
N MET A 604 -5.37 26.85 1.15
CA MET A 604 -5.65 26.64 -0.27
C MET A 604 -4.53 25.88 -0.97
N ILE A 605 -3.27 26.27 -0.76
CA ILE A 605 -2.10 25.61 -1.35
C ILE A 605 -1.98 24.17 -0.84
N GLY A 606 -2.11 23.93 0.47
CA GLY A 606 -1.99 22.60 1.08
C GLY A 606 -3.05 21.61 0.58
N PHE A 607 -4.32 22.03 0.58
CA PHE A 607 -5.41 21.18 0.07
C PHE A 607 -5.34 20.99 -1.44
N LEU A 608 -5.03 22.03 -2.21
CA LEU A 608 -4.89 21.91 -3.66
C LEU A 608 -3.73 20.97 -4.03
N GLN A 609 -2.61 21.06 -3.32
CA GLN A 609 -1.47 20.17 -3.57
C GLN A 609 -1.86 18.71 -3.36
N LYS A 610 -2.50 18.40 -2.22
CA LYS A 610 -2.96 17.04 -1.93
C LYS A 610 -4.05 16.56 -2.89
N GLY A 611 -4.95 17.44 -3.30
CA GLY A 611 -5.94 17.13 -4.33
C GLY A 611 -5.30 16.79 -5.69
N ILE A 612 -4.29 17.55 -6.12
CA ILE A 612 -3.56 17.26 -7.38
C ILE A 612 -2.77 15.95 -7.26
N GLU A 613 -2.09 15.70 -6.13
CA GLU A 613 -1.39 14.44 -5.86
C GLU A 613 -2.34 13.24 -5.89
N TRP A 614 -3.56 13.38 -5.36
CA TRP A 614 -4.60 12.34 -5.38
C TRP A 614 -5.11 12.04 -6.80
N LEU A 615 -5.27 13.08 -7.64
CA LEU A 615 -5.68 12.91 -9.05
C LEU A 615 -4.57 12.32 -9.92
N ASN A 616 -3.29 12.49 -9.55
CA ASN A 616 -2.16 11.95 -10.31
C ASN A 616 -1.10 11.28 -9.41
N PRO A 617 -1.40 10.09 -8.84
CA PRO A 617 -0.52 9.43 -7.87
C PRO A 617 0.84 9.01 -8.45
N SER A 618 0.92 8.78 -9.76
CA SER A 618 2.13 8.29 -10.42
C SER A 618 3.16 9.38 -10.73
N ASN A 619 2.79 10.67 -10.65
CA ASN A 619 3.69 11.77 -10.97
C ASN A 619 3.60 12.94 -9.96
N THR A 620 4.26 12.79 -8.82
CA THR A 620 4.32 13.83 -7.77
C THR A 620 5.02 15.12 -8.22
N LEU A 621 5.91 15.06 -9.22
CA LEU A 621 6.54 16.25 -9.80
C LEU A 621 5.54 17.09 -10.62
N ALA A 622 4.53 16.44 -11.23
CA ALA A 622 3.46 17.16 -11.92
C ALA A 622 2.66 18.05 -10.98
N ALA A 623 2.52 17.66 -9.70
CA ALA A 623 1.80 18.47 -8.72
C ALA A 623 2.45 19.85 -8.50
N GLN A 624 3.79 19.93 -8.48
CA GLN A 624 4.50 21.21 -8.37
C GLN A 624 4.28 22.08 -9.62
N THR A 625 4.34 21.49 -10.81
CA THR A 625 4.10 22.21 -12.08
C THR A 625 2.68 22.76 -12.15
N TYR A 626 1.67 21.94 -11.83
CA TYR A 626 0.27 22.38 -11.81
C TYR A 626 0.02 23.44 -10.73
N MET A 627 0.69 23.34 -9.58
CA MET A 627 0.63 24.37 -8.54
C MET A 627 1.14 25.72 -9.04
N ILE A 628 2.30 25.75 -9.72
CA ILE A 628 2.85 26.98 -10.30
C ILE A 628 1.88 27.58 -11.32
N ILE A 629 1.34 26.76 -12.22
CA ILE A 629 0.36 27.21 -13.22
C ILE A 629 -0.89 27.79 -12.54
N PHE A 630 -1.42 27.09 -11.54
CA PHE A 630 -2.57 27.55 -10.77
C PHE A 630 -2.28 28.90 -10.12
N ILE A 631 -1.11 29.10 -9.51
CA ILE A 631 -0.74 30.35 -8.86
C ILE A 631 -0.60 31.49 -9.88
N ILE A 632 0.01 31.24 -11.03
CA ILE A 632 0.12 32.23 -12.11
C ILE A 632 -1.29 32.69 -12.51
N ILE A 633 -2.20 31.76 -12.77
CA ILE A 633 -3.60 32.05 -13.11
C ILE A 633 -4.30 32.79 -11.96
N PHE A 634 -4.13 32.32 -10.73
CA PHE A 634 -4.73 32.93 -9.55
C PHE A 634 -4.30 34.38 -9.37
N ILE A 635 -3.00 34.69 -9.50
CA ILE A 635 -2.48 36.04 -9.37
C ILE A 635 -2.98 36.95 -10.50
N GLN A 636 -3.15 36.43 -11.72
CA GLN A 636 -3.74 37.21 -12.82
C GLN A 636 -5.17 37.66 -12.50
N PHE A 637 -5.98 36.82 -11.84
CA PHE A 637 -7.35 37.17 -11.45
C PHE A 637 -7.45 37.91 -10.10
N ARG A 638 -6.51 37.64 -9.17
CA ARG A 638 -6.49 38.17 -7.80
C ARG A 638 -5.08 38.66 -7.45
N PRO A 639 -4.61 39.78 -8.04
CA PRO A 639 -3.24 40.27 -7.85
C PRO A 639 -2.94 40.74 -6.42
N LYS A 640 -3.96 41.02 -5.62
CA LYS A 640 -3.83 41.42 -4.20
C LYS A 640 -3.93 40.23 -3.22
N GLY A 641 -3.99 39.00 -3.72
CA GLY A 641 -4.20 37.78 -2.93
C GLY A 641 -5.66 37.56 -2.50
N ILE A 642 -5.89 36.54 -1.67
CA ILE A 642 -7.20 36.18 -1.11
C ILE A 642 -7.74 37.33 -0.24
N ILE A 643 -6.90 37.87 0.66
CA ILE A 643 -7.27 38.99 1.52
C ILE A 643 -6.37 40.19 1.24
N ALA A 644 -6.95 41.20 0.58
CA ALA A 644 -6.25 42.47 0.35
C ALA A 644 -6.06 43.25 1.66
N LEU A 645 -4.89 43.86 1.83
CA LEU A 645 -4.63 44.80 2.92
C LEU A 645 -5.47 46.08 2.71
N LYS A 646 -6.32 46.44 3.68
CA LYS A 646 -7.09 47.71 3.64
C LYS A 646 -6.25 48.84 4.23
N GLY A 647 -5.83 49.80 3.39
CA GLY A 647 -5.16 51.04 3.80
C GLY A 647 -5.02 52.02 2.63
N ARG A 648 -4.93 53.33 2.92
CA ARG A 648 -4.80 54.42 1.92
C ARG A 648 -3.50 54.38 1.08
N ALA A 649 -2.57 53.48 1.39
CA ALA A 649 -1.37 53.22 0.58
C ALA A 649 -1.59 52.17 -0.53
N ALA A 650 -2.81 51.63 -0.68
CA ALA A 650 -3.14 50.65 -1.71
C ALA A 650 -3.50 51.26 -3.08
N GLY A 651 -3.13 52.53 -3.29
CA GLY A 651 -3.23 53.26 -4.56
C GLY A 651 -2.10 54.28 -4.63
N ASP A 652 -0.98 53.86 -5.22
CA ASP A 652 -0.46 54.38 -6.49
C ASP A 652 0.27 53.24 -7.21
#